data_AF-A0A674GMP7-F1
#
_entry.id   AF-A0A674GMP7-F1
#
_cell.length_a   1.000
_cell.length_b   1.000
_cell.length_c   1.000
_cell.angle_alpha   90.00
_cell.angle_beta   90.00
_cell.angle_gamma   90.00
#
_symmetry.space_group_name_H-M   'P 1'
#
loop_
_entity.id
_entity.type
_entity.pdbx_description
1 polymer ?
#
loop_
_entity_poly.entity_id
_entity_poly.type
_entity_poly.pdbx_seq_one_letter_code
_entity_poly.pdbx_strand_id
1 'polypeptide(L)'
;MIVFVRFNSSHGFPVEVGSDSSILQLKEAVAQRQGVPADQLRVIFAGRELSNDLTLQNCDLAQQSIVHIVESPQKNSQDKEKTEYSCVGGVPKALKREPESLTRIDLSTSILPSVSAGLAVILDPGKNSVSLPSEKSGAASYNSFYVFCKNFCQAVKPGKLRVRCSVCKQGTLTLARGPSCWDDVLIPNRIGGVCQSQGCNGNVAEFYFKCGAHPTTDSETSVALNLVTTNSRCITCITCTDIRSPVLVFQCVHRHVICLDCFHLYCVTMLNDRQFIHDPELGYSLSCVEIFTWLWFLADTASLVHSLFQHFPSSVTAVQAGCPDSLIKELHHFRILGEEQYNRYQHYGAEECVLQMGGVLCPTPGCGAGLLPEPDLRRIVCEPGNGIGCGSVFCRECKEEFHEGECNSLLSPPGAMAQKGYVVDEHAAMQARWEEASRETIKKTTKPCPNCNIPVEKNGCLLNFVSEGILLLSQQIMDIVGFLKSQFICHLLICYIFIVSGLIINFMQLFTLILWPINKQLFRKINCRLAYCISSQMVMLLEWWSGTDCTLYTDPESYHKYGKENAIVILNHNFEIDFLCGWNFCERFGVLGSSKVLAKKELSYMPIIGWMWYFLEIVFCKRKWEEDRKTVVQKLLNLRDYPEDFWFLIHCEGTRFTEQKHQISMKVAEAKGLPKLKYHLLPRTKGFAVTVQCLRNVVSAVYDSTLNFRNNENPTLLGVLNGKKYHADLYVRRIPLEDVPEDEQECSIWLHKLYQEKDAFQEEYYRTGTYPAVPTIPPRRPWTLLNWLFWALLLLYPLFQLLINMINSGSSLTLASFAFVIIIASVGVRWMIGVTEINKGSTYGNNDNKQKQK
;
A
#
# COMPACT_ATOMS: atom_id res chain seq x y z
N MET A 1 22.47 38.37 24.17
CA MET A 1 22.04 37.51 23.04
C MET A 1 20.54 37.63 22.89
N ILE A 2 20.02 37.69 21.66
CA ILE A 2 18.56 37.72 21.40
C ILE A 2 18.13 36.35 20.87
N VAL A 3 17.12 35.76 21.51
CA VAL A 3 16.46 34.51 21.07
C VAL A 3 14.97 34.78 20.82
N PHE A 4 14.39 34.11 19.83
CA PHE A 4 12.97 34.21 19.52
C PHE A 4 12.21 33.08 20.22
N VAL A 5 11.25 33.44 21.08
CA VAL A 5 10.47 32.48 21.87
C VAL A 5 9.09 32.30 21.25
N ARG A 6 8.78 31.06 20.80
CA ARG A 6 7.43 30.65 20.38
C ARG A 6 6.68 30.02 21.55
N PHE A 7 5.66 30.71 22.06
CA PHE A 7 4.78 30.24 23.13
C PHE A 7 3.32 30.27 22.66
N ASN A 8 2.69 29.10 22.51
CA ASN A 8 1.32 28.91 22.00
C ASN A 8 0.94 29.73 20.74
N SER A 9 1.93 30.10 19.93
CA SER A 9 1.78 30.95 18.75
C SER A 9 2.78 30.55 17.67
N SER A 10 2.42 30.78 16.41
CA SER A 10 3.30 30.62 15.24
C SER A 10 4.36 31.74 15.12
N HIS A 11 4.13 32.87 15.81
CA HIS A 11 5.07 33.98 15.86
C HIS A 11 5.92 33.90 17.13
N GLY A 12 7.23 34.11 17.00
CA GLY A 12 8.15 34.15 18.12
C GLY A 12 8.46 35.58 18.50
N PHE A 13 8.32 35.94 19.78
CA PHE A 13 8.69 37.26 20.26
C PHE A 13 10.17 37.28 20.71
N PRO A 14 10.90 38.40 20.55
CA PRO A 14 12.28 38.49 20.98
C PRO A 14 12.40 38.56 22.51
N VAL A 15 13.37 37.83 23.06
CA VAL A 15 13.79 37.89 24.46
C VAL A 15 15.30 38.11 24.53
N GLU A 16 15.71 39.15 25.26
CA GLU A 16 17.10 39.46 25.55
C GLU A 16 17.59 38.68 26.77
N VAL A 17 18.64 37.88 26.59
CA VAL A 17 19.26 37.07 27.63
C VAL A 17 20.78 37.20 27.60
N GLY A 18 21.43 37.19 28.77
CA GLY A 18 22.89 37.15 28.89
C GLY A 18 23.45 35.83 28.36
N SER A 19 24.66 35.84 27.79
CA SER A 19 25.25 34.65 27.15
C SER A 19 25.52 33.50 28.13
N ASP A 20 25.66 33.79 29.42
CA ASP A 20 25.85 32.87 30.54
C ASP A 20 24.54 32.50 31.26
N SER A 21 23.40 33.03 30.81
CA SER A 21 22.10 32.77 31.46
C SER A 21 21.75 31.28 31.38
N SER A 22 21.12 30.78 32.44
CA SER A 22 20.57 29.42 32.50
C SER A 22 19.22 29.33 31.77
N ILE A 23 18.84 28.10 31.40
CA ILE A 23 17.50 27.82 30.88
C ILE A 23 16.41 28.16 31.91
N LEU A 24 16.71 28.07 33.22
CA LEU A 24 15.79 28.50 34.27
C LEU A 24 15.49 30.01 34.21
N GLN A 25 16.52 30.85 34.02
CA GLN A 25 16.35 32.30 33.89
C GLN A 25 15.55 32.68 32.64
N LEU A 26 15.70 31.93 31.54
CA LEU A 26 14.87 32.10 30.34
C LEU A 26 13.40 31.73 30.62
N LYS A 27 13.13 30.66 31.39
CA LYS A 27 11.77 30.30 31.83
C LYS A 27 11.16 31.38 32.72
N GLU A 28 11.92 31.93 33.67
CA GLU A 28 11.46 33.00 34.55
C GLU A 28 11.11 34.29 33.78
N ALA A 29 11.93 34.67 32.79
CA ALA A 29 11.66 35.83 31.94
C ALA A 29 10.36 35.66 31.13
N VAL A 30 10.10 34.45 30.62
CA VAL A 30 8.89 34.15 29.86
C VAL A 30 7.67 33.98 30.78
N ALA A 31 7.85 33.40 31.96
CA ALA A 31 6.84 33.29 33.00
C ALA A 31 6.31 34.66 33.43
N GLN A 32 7.20 35.63 33.68
CA GLN A 32 6.82 37.00 34.02
C GLN A 32 6.06 37.69 32.89
N ARG A 33 6.44 37.43 31.63
CA ARG A 33 5.80 38.06 30.45
C ARG A 33 4.44 37.46 30.12
N GLN A 34 4.24 36.15 30.33
CA GLN A 34 3.02 35.43 29.96
C GLN A 34 2.08 35.18 31.15
N GLY A 35 2.51 35.44 32.38
CA GLY A 35 1.69 35.22 33.59
C GLY A 35 1.51 33.76 33.98
N VAL A 36 2.42 32.87 33.58
CA VAL A 36 2.38 31.41 33.83
C VAL A 36 3.52 31.02 34.79
N PRO A 37 3.33 30.10 35.76
CA PRO A 37 4.39 29.64 36.64
C PRO A 37 5.59 29.01 35.90
N ALA A 38 6.82 29.41 36.26
CA ALA A 38 8.04 28.96 35.56
C ALA A 38 8.30 27.44 35.65
N ASP A 39 7.76 26.77 36.66
CA ASP A 39 7.85 25.33 36.87
C ASP A 39 6.97 24.51 35.91
N GLN A 40 5.97 25.15 35.29
CA GLN A 40 5.08 24.53 34.30
C GLN A 40 5.63 24.67 32.87
N LEU A 41 6.66 25.48 32.67
CA LEU A 41 7.25 25.75 31.37
C LEU A 41 8.36 24.74 31.02
N ARG A 42 8.32 24.23 29.79
CA ARG A 42 9.40 23.42 29.20
C ARG A 42 9.96 24.14 27.98
N VAL A 43 11.30 24.23 27.90
CA VAL A 43 12.01 24.86 26.78
C VAL A 43 12.49 23.77 25.82
N ILE A 44 12.24 23.96 24.53
CA ILE A 44 12.58 23.01 23.47
C ILE A 44 13.42 23.73 22.44
N PHE A 45 14.51 23.08 22.04
CA PHE A 45 15.35 23.52 20.94
C PHE A 45 15.70 22.32 20.05
N ALA A 46 15.54 22.46 18.73
CA ALA A 46 15.78 21.41 17.74
C ALA A 46 15.13 20.03 18.08
N GLY A 47 13.93 20.06 18.67
CA GLY A 47 13.19 18.85 19.07
C GLY A 47 13.60 18.21 20.40
N ARG A 48 14.58 18.78 21.13
CA ARG A 48 15.04 18.29 22.43
C ARG A 48 14.62 19.22 23.57
N GLU A 49 14.18 18.64 24.69
CA GLU A 49 13.89 19.39 25.92
C GLU A 49 15.21 19.82 26.58
N LEU A 50 15.34 21.12 26.87
CA LEU A 50 16.51 21.68 27.54
C LEU A 50 16.31 21.68 29.06
N SER A 51 17.28 21.13 29.79
CA SER A 51 17.27 21.06 31.25
C SER A 51 17.56 22.42 31.89
N ASN A 52 16.99 22.67 33.08
CA ASN A 52 17.15 23.94 33.81
C ASN A 52 18.62 24.27 34.14
N ASP A 53 19.45 23.24 34.32
CA ASP A 53 20.85 23.37 34.74
C ASP A 53 21.80 23.72 33.58
N LEU A 54 21.31 23.70 32.33
CA LEU A 54 22.10 24.07 31.16
C LEU A 54 22.18 25.60 31.02
N THR A 55 23.36 26.09 30.63
CA THR A 55 23.55 27.49 30.21
C THR A 55 23.28 27.61 28.71
N LEU A 56 22.91 28.80 28.24
CA LEU A 56 22.64 29.05 26.82
C LEU A 56 23.86 28.77 25.92
N GLN A 57 25.08 28.98 26.43
CA GLN A 57 26.33 28.59 25.77
C GLN A 57 26.48 27.07 25.56
N ASN A 58 26.06 26.26 26.53
CA ASN A 58 26.14 24.80 26.45
C ASN A 58 25.07 24.18 25.53
N CYS A 59 24.08 24.97 25.12
CA CYS A 59 22.98 24.55 24.25
C CYS A 59 23.19 24.87 22.76
N ASP A 60 24.39 25.34 22.37
CA ASP A 60 24.73 25.78 21.00
C ASP A 60 23.73 26.80 20.42
N LEU A 61 23.12 27.65 21.26
CA LEU A 61 22.16 28.67 20.84
C LEU A 61 22.92 29.88 20.26
N ALA A 62 22.75 30.12 18.96
CA ALA A 62 23.29 31.28 18.27
C ALA A 62 22.34 32.51 18.38
N GLN A 63 22.85 33.71 18.07
CA GLN A 63 22.05 34.93 17.96
C GLN A 63 20.89 34.70 16.95
N GLN A 64 19.67 35.11 17.30
CA GLN A 64 18.43 34.89 16.53
C GLN A 64 17.94 33.43 16.45
N SER A 65 18.40 32.54 17.33
CA SER A 65 17.84 31.18 17.43
C SER A 65 16.37 31.19 17.87
N ILE A 66 15.58 30.26 17.34
CA ILE A 66 14.17 30.06 17.73
C ILE A 66 14.09 28.94 18.77
N VAL A 67 13.46 29.24 19.91
CA VAL A 67 13.18 28.27 20.97
C VAL A 67 11.67 28.18 21.19
N HIS A 68 11.18 26.98 21.46
CA HIS A 68 9.76 26.76 21.76
C HIS A 68 9.59 26.62 23.26
N ILE A 69 8.58 27.28 23.81
CA ILE A 69 8.18 27.11 25.19
C ILE A 69 6.76 26.58 25.22
N VAL A 70 6.58 25.47 25.94
CA VAL A 70 5.28 24.83 26.11
C VAL A 70 4.93 24.77 27.59
N GLU A 71 3.65 24.97 27.88
CA GLU A 71 3.08 24.74 29.19
C GLU A 71 2.67 23.27 29.32
N SER A 72 3.18 22.58 30.33
CA SER A 72 2.82 21.19 30.63
C SER A 72 2.01 21.17 31.92
N PRO A 73 0.83 20.53 31.98
CA PRO A 73 0.08 20.41 33.22
C PRO A 73 0.89 19.64 34.28
N GLN A 74 0.92 20.16 35.52
CA GLN A 74 1.57 19.51 36.65
C GLN A 74 0.97 18.12 36.90
N LYS A 75 1.82 17.08 36.96
CA LYS A 75 1.50 15.88 37.74
C LYS A 75 1.64 16.27 39.21
N ASN A 76 0.55 16.23 39.98
CA ASN A 76 0.61 16.37 41.43
C ASN A 76 1.71 15.45 41.99
N SER A 77 2.67 16.06 42.69
CA SER A 77 3.85 15.45 43.29
C SER A 77 3.56 14.49 44.45
N GLN A 78 2.38 13.86 44.50
CA GLN A 78 2.00 12.87 45.51
C GLN A 78 2.09 11.42 45.02
N ASP A 79 2.27 11.15 43.72
CA ASP A 79 2.51 9.79 43.19
C ASP A 79 4.01 9.56 42.87
N LYS A 80 4.91 10.09 43.70
CA LYS A 80 6.32 9.66 43.78
C LYS A 80 6.44 8.45 44.73
N GLU A 81 5.52 7.51 44.67
CA GLU A 81 5.80 6.16 45.18
C GLU A 81 6.62 5.45 44.12
N LYS A 82 7.92 5.33 44.37
CA LYS A 82 8.87 4.57 43.54
C LYS A 82 8.30 3.19 43.27
N THR A 83 7.67 2.98 42.11
CA THR A 83 7.51 1.64 41.55
C THR A 83 8.79 1.33 40.77
N GLU A 84 9.86 1.05 41.50
CA GLU A 84 11.05 0.39 40.95
C GLU A 84 10.62 -0.99 40.44
N TYR A 85 10.24 -1.09 39.17
CA TYR A 85 10.30 -2.36 38.46
C TYR A 85 11.74 -2.57 38.02
N SER A 86 12.52 -3.22 38.88
CA SER A 86 13.89 -3.63 38.58
C SER A 86 13.86 -4.79 37.58
N CYS A 87 14.20 -4.50 36.32
CA CYS A 87 14.58 -5.52 35.34
C CYS A 87 16.06 -5.87 35.56
N VAL A 88 16.39 -6.64 36.60
CA VAL A 88 17.74 -7.21 36.80
C VAL A 88 17.62 -8.73 36.88
N GLY A 89 18.45 -9.42 36.09
CA GLY A 89 18.34 -10.85 35.83
C GLY A 89 18.53 -11.80 37.01
N GLY A 90 17.86 -12.95 36.94
CA GLY A 90 18.05 -14.11 37.82
C GLY A 90 17.09 -15.27 37.47
N VAL A 91 17.64 -16.46 37.27
CA VAL A 91 16.99 -17.77 37.00
C VAL A 91 16.31 -18.32 38.30
N PRO A 92 15.29 -19.22 38.25
CA PRO A 92 14.04 -19.06 38.99
C PRO A 92 13.95 -19.80 40.33
N LYS A 93 13.05 -19.32 41.21
CA LYS A 93 12.45 -20.11 42.31
C LYS A 93 10.93 -19.98 42.34
N ALA A 94 10.32 -21.05 42.82
CA ALA A 94 8.96 -21.50 42.62
C ALA A 94 7.84 -20.63 43.23
N LEU A 95 6.71 -20.63 42.51
CA LEU A 95 5.31 -20.73 42.95
C LEU A 95 4.76 -19.74 44.00
N LYS A 96 3.84 -18.86 43.56
CA LYS A 96 2.54 -18.63 44.21
C LYS A 96 1.48 -18.22 43.18
N ARG A 97 0.31 -18.87 43.27
CA ARG A 97 -0.86 -18.79 42.36
C ARG A 97 -1.57 -17.43 42.52
N GLU A 98 -1.93 -16.78 41.40
CA GLU A 98 -2.96 -15.73 41.35
C GLU A 98 -4.29 -16.31 40.85
N PRO A 99 -5.46 -15.84 41.34
CA PRO A 99 -6.77 -16.26 40.84
C PRO A 99 -7.08 -15.61 39.48
N GLU A 100 -7.42 -16.44 38.50
CA GLU A 100 -7.75 -16.04 37.12
C GLU A 100 -9.14 -15.38 37.04
N SER A 101 -9.20 -14.11 36.62
CA SER A 101 -10.45 -13.42 36.26
C SER A 101 -10.74 -13.66 34.78
N LEU A 102 -11.84 -14.38 34.49
CA LEU A 102 -12.34 -14.82 33.16
C LEU A 102 -12.76 -13.70 32.18
N THR A 103 -12.39 -12.44 32.43
CA THR A 103 -12.81 -11.26 31.64
C THR A 103 -11.65 -10.45 31.05
N ARG A 104 -10.40 -10.94 31.14
CA ARG A 104 -9.21 -10.20 30.69
C ARG A 104 -8.84 -10.54 29.23
N ILE A 105 -9.26 -9.67 28.30
CA ILE A 105 -8.85 -9.71 26.88
C ILE A 105 -7.67 -8.75 26.70
N ASP A 106 -6.52 -9.25 26.26
CA ASP A 106 -5.32 -8.46 25.98
C ASP A 106 -5.17 -8.26 24.47
N LEU A 107 -5.44 -7.03 23.98
CA LEU A 107 -5.33 -6.66 22.56
C LEU A 107 -3.99 -5.99 22.23
N SER A 108 -3.05 -5.91 23.17
CA SER A 108 -1.75 -5.25 22.95
C SER A 108 -0.89 -5.92 21.85
N THR A 109 -1.16 -7.20 21.56
CA THR A 109 -0.56 -7.97 20.45
C THR A 109 -1.16 -7.64 19.08
N SER A 110 -2.33 -6.99 19.01
CA SER A 110 -3.00 -6.61 17.76
C SER A 110 -2.60 -5.22 17.22
N ILE A 111 -1.54 -4.63 17.78
CA ILE A 111 -0.81 -3.50 17.16
C ILE A 111 0.04 -4.01 15.97
N LEU A 112 0.11 -5.33 15.75
CA LEU A 112 0.70 -6.01 14.59
C LEU A 112 -0.33 -6.26 13.47
N PRO A 113 0.09 -6.43 12.19
CA PRO A 113 -0.84 -6.61 11.06
C PRO A 113 -1.74 -7.84 11.21
N SER A 114 -3.05 -7.68 10.96
CA SER A 114 -4.05 -8.75 11.07
C SER A 114 -4.29 -9.45 9.73
N VAL A 115 -4.06 -10.77 9.66
CA VAL A 115 -4.60 -11.65 8.61
C VAL A 115 -5.21 -12.92 9.25
N SER A 116 -6.53 -12.84 9.50
CA SER A 116 -7.63 -13.84 9.57
C SER A 116 -7.59 -15.18 10.38
N ALA A 117 -8.62 -15.30 11.25
CA ALA A 117 -9.63 -16.37 11.51
C ALA A 117 -9.34 -17.81 12.06
N GLY A 118 -9.92 -18.09 13.25
CA GLY A 118 -10.99 -19.10 13.48
C GLY A 118 -10.71 -20.41 14.28
N LEU A 119 -11.37 -20.65 15.44
CA LEU A 119 -12.44 -21.67 15.67
C LEU A 119 -12.98 -21.72 17.13
N ALA A 120 -14.07 -22.47 17.33
CA ALA A 120 -15.13 -22.43 18.36
C ALA A 120 -14.84 -23.06 19.75
N VAL A 121 -15.69 -22.73 20.74
CA VAL A 121 -16.02 -23.63 21.87
C VAL A 121 -17.54 -23.65 22.12
N ILE A 122 -18.06 -24.86 22.17
CA ILE A 122 -19.43 -25.27 22.50
C ILE A 122 -19.72 -24.94 23.97
N LEU A 123 -20.84 -24.28 24.26
CA LEU A 123 -21.43 -24.26 25.60
C LEU A 123 -22.53 -25.31 25.63
N ASP A 124 -22.33 -26.38 26.41
CA ASP A 124 -23.42 -27.25 26.82
C ASP A 124 -23.73 -27.00 28.31
N PRO A 125 -25.03 -27.02 28.72
CA PRO A 125 -25.49 -26.48 29.98
C PRO A 125 -25.59 -27.56 31.07
N GLY A 126 -25.09 -27.25 32.26
CA GLY A 126 -25.56 -27.91 33.48
C GLY A 126 -24.48 -28.30 34.50
N LYS A 127 -24.41 -27.55 35.61
CA LYS A 127 -24.79 -28.00 36.97
C LYS A 127 -24.13 -27.12 38.05
N ASN A 128 -25.01 -26.45 38.80
CA ASN A 128 -25.06 -26.17 40.24
C ASN A 128 -23.80 -25.76 41.04
N SER A 129 -23.85 -24.49 41.49
CA SER A 129 -23.63 -23.96 42.85
C SER A 129 -22.48 -24.50 43.72
N VAL A 130 -21.57 -23.61 44.17
CA VAL A 130 -21.23 -23.34 45.59
C VAL A 130 -20.54 -21.96 45.71
N SER A 131 -20.86 -21.22 46.77
CA SER A 131 -20.40 -19.88 47.18
C SER A 131 -19.08 -19.86 48.00
N LEU A 132 -18.17 -18.93 47.64
CA LEU A 132 -17.29 -18.00 48.41
C LEU A 132 -16.63 -18.44 49.76
N PRO A 133 -15.38 -17.98 50.08
CA PRO A 133 -15.17 -16.59 50.50
C PRO A 133 -13.90 -15.86 50.02
N SER A 134 -14.03 -14.52 50.10
CA SER A 134 -13.09 -13.44 49.83
C SER A 134 -11.88 -13.45 50.76
N GLU A 135 -10.68 -13.16 50.23
CA GLU A 135 -9.65 -12.44 50.97
C GLU A 135 -8.76 -11.58 50.06
N LYS A 136 -8.44 -10.39 50.57
CA LYS A 136 -7.84 -9.25 49.88
C LYS A 136 -6.33 -9.40 49.78
N SER A 137 -5.78 -9.29 48.56
CA SER A 137 -4.40 -8.83 48.35
C SER A 137 -4.34 -8.09 47.01
N GLY A 138 -3.86 -6.85 47.02
CA GLY A 138 -3.89 -5.92 45.89
C GLY A 138 -3.12 -6.44 44.68
N ALA A 139 -3.85 -6.93 43.67
CA ALA A 139 -3.33 -7.20 42.34
C ALA A 139 -3.26 -5.87 41.57
N ALA A 140 -2.08 -5.50 41.07
CA ALA A 140 -1.92 -4.35 40.19
C ALA A 140 -2.84 -4.51 38.96
N SER A 141 -3.71 -3.51 38.73
CA SER A 141 -4.70 -3.54 37.65
C SER A 141 -4.00 -3.45 36.29
N TYR A 142 -3.74 -4.60 35.66
CA TYR A 142 -3.31 -4.66 34.26
C TYR A 142 -4.46 -4.18 33.36
N ASN A 143 -4.29 -3.02 32.73
CA ASN A 143 -5.33 -2.38 31.93
C ASN A 143 -4.95 -2.41 30.45
N SER A 144 -5.66 -3.22 29.65
CA SER A 144 -5.33 -3.42 28.23
C SER A 144 -5.81 -2.31 27.29
N PHE A 145 -6.64 -1.37 27.76
CA PHE A 145 -7.27 -0.34 26.92
C PHE A 145 -7.06 1.04 27.51
N TYR A 146 -6.89 2.03 26.65
CA TYR A 146 -6.86 3.44 27.03
C TYR A 146 -7.94 4.21 26.27
N VAL A 147 -8.55 5.17 26.95
CA VAL A 147 -9.57 6.06 26.40
C VAL A 147 -9.24 7.50 26.76
N PHE A 148 -9.70 8.46 25.96
CA PHE A 148 -9.74 9.85 26.37
C PHE A 148 -11.08 10.16 27.02
N CYS A 149 -11.08 10.45 28.33
CA CYS A 149 -12.30 10.80 29.06
C CYS A 149 -12.51 12.33 29.01
N LYS A 150 -13.48 12.77 28.22
CA LYS A 150 -13.76 14.21 28.01
C LYS A 150 -14.39 14.91 29.23
N ASN A 151 -15.40 14.29 29.84
CA ASN A 151 -16.30 15.03 30.75
C ASN A 151 -15.75 15.22 32.17
N PHE A 152 -15.04 14.23 32.71
CA PHE A 152 -14.63 14.23 34.12
C PHE A 152 -13.12 14.31 34.30
N CYS A 153 -12.35 13.52 33.52
CA CYS A 153 -10.91 13.42 33.72
C CYS A 153 -10.10 14.37 32.83
N GLN A 154 -10.64 14.78 31.69
CA GLN A 154 -9.96 15.53 30.62
C GLN A 154 -8.56 14.98 30.27
N ALA A 155 -8.39 13.67 30.37
CA ALA A 155 -7.10 13.01 30.26
C ALA A 155 -7.24 11.56 29.77
N VAL A 156 -6.11 11.00 29.34
CA VAL A 156 -5.98 9.57 29.02
C VAL A 156 -6.15 8.74 30.29
N LYS A 157 -7.10 7.82 30.27
CA LYS A 157 -7.40 6.92 31.39
C LYS A 157 -7.58 5.48 30.89
N PRO A 158 -7.40 4.48 31.78
CA PRO A 158 -7.78 3.10 31.47
C PRO A 158 -9.22 3.00 30.97
N GLY A 159 -9.44 2.24 29.91
CA GLY A 159 -10.73 2.02 29.27
C GLY A 159 -11.40 0.70 29.71
N LYS A 160 -12.73 0.71 29.74
CA LYS A 160 -13.57 -0.46 29.93
C LYS A 160 -14.26 -0.79 28.61
N LEU A 161 -13.92 -1.93 27.99
CA LEU A 161 -14.62 -2.45 26.81
C LEU A 161 -16.00 -2.98 27.19
N ARG A 162 -17.01 -2.63 26.40
CA ARG A 162 -18.41 -3.06 26.54
C ARG A 162 -18.98 -3.43 25.18
N VAL A 163 -20.05 -4.22 25.18
CA VAL A 163 -20.74 -4.67 23.97
C VAL A 163 -22.25 -4.55 24.16
N ARG A 164 -22.94 -4.20 23.07
CA ARG A 164 -24.41 -4.14 23.00
C ARG A 164 -24.91 -4.61 21.63
N CYS A 165 -26.20 -4.91 21.54
CA CYS A 165 -26.86 -5.18 20.27
C CYS A 165 -26.89 -3.92 19.41
N SER A 166 -26.46 -4.01 18.15
CA SER A 166 -26.46 -2.85 17.24
C SER A 166 -27.87 -2.30 16.95
N VAL A 167 -28.90 -3.14 17.06
CA VAL A 167 -30.31 -2.80 16.78
C VAL A 167 -31.01 -2.20 17.99
N CYS A 168 -31.16 -2.94 19.10
CA CYS A 168 -31.90 -2.45 20.28
C CYS A 168 -31.03 -1.65 21.27
N LYS A 169 -29.72 -1.57 21.05
CA LYS A 169 -28.74 -0.88 21.91
C LYS A 169 -28.65 -1.40 23.36
N GLN A 170 -29.25 -2.55 23.65
CA GLN A 170 -29.17 -3.20 24.96
C GLN A 170 -27.96 -4.14 25.07
N GLY A 171 -27.41 -4.29 26.27
CA GLY A 171 -26.32 -5.22 26.60
C GLY A 171 -26.73 -6.70 26.64
N THR A 172 -27.67 -7.10 25.78
CA THR A 172 -28.31 -8.44 25.76
C THR A 172 -27.85 -9.30 24.59
N LEU A 173 -26.83 -8.86 23.84
CA LEU A 173 -26.29 -9.60 22.70
C LEU A 173 -25.25 -10.64 23.16
N THR A 174 -25.52 -11.91 22.89
CA THR A 174 -24.56 -13.00 23.11
C THR A 174 -23.71 -13.16 21.86
N LEU A 175 -22.39 -13.04 22.00
CA LEU A 175 -21.46 -13.08 20.87
C LEU A 175 -21.22 -14.51 20.39
N ALA A 176 -21.14 -14.70 19.07
CA ALA A 176 -20.73 -15.98 18.49
C ALA A 176 -19.25 -16.31 18.78
N ARG A 177 -18.43 -15.27 18.93
CA ARG A 177 -17.03 -15.35 19.37
C ARG A 177 -16.64 -14.08 20.13
N GLY A 178 -15.70 -14.17 21.06
CA GLY A 178 -15.12 -12.99 21.73
C GLY A 178 -14.21 -12.17 20.78
N PRO A 179 -14.00 -10.87 21.07
CA PRO A 179 -13.07 -10.05 20.31
C PRO A 179 -11.62 -10.45 20.60
N SER A 180 -10.79 -10.46 19.55
CA SER A 180 -9.40 -10.94 19.60
C SER A 180 -8.36 -9.90 19.12
N CYS A 181 -8.80 -8.85 18.44
CA CYS A 181 -7.95 -7.74 17.95
C CYS A 181 -8.71 -6.40 18.00
N TRP A 182 -8.00 -5.29 17.79
CA TRP A 182 -8.63 -3.97 17.65
C TRP A 182 -9.66 -3.91 16.51
N ASP A 183 -9.43 -4.58 15.39
CA ASP A 183 -10.37 -4.61 14.26
C ASP A 183 -11.73 -5.21 14.63
N ASP A 184 -11.74 -6.22 15.50
CA ASP A 184 -12.96 -6.86 15.99
C ASP A 184 -13.88 -5.88 16.75
N VAL A 185 -13.31 -4.84 17.35
CA VAL A 185 -14.03 -3.88 18.19
C VAL A 185 -14.20 -2.50 17.55
N LEU A 186 -13.36 -2.13 16.58
CA LEU A 186 -13.43 -0.83 15.90
C LEU A 186 -14.21 -0.89 14.59
N ILE A 187 -14.16 -2.00 13.84
CA ILE A 187 -14.88 -2.13 12.57
C ILE A 187 -16.35 -2.47 12.84
N PRO A 188 -17.31 -1.64 12.37
CA PRO A 188 -18.73 -1.94 12.53
C PRO A 188 -19.12 -3.26 11.86
N ASN A 189 -20.10 -3.95 12.43
CA ASN A 189 -20.67 -5.18 11.88
C ASN A 189 -19.68 -6.37 11.73
N ARG A 190 -18.57 -6.36 12.48
CA ARG A 190 -17.52 -7.38 12.36
C ARG A 190 -17.83 -8.69 13.10
N ILE A 191 -18.44 -8.60 14.28
CA ILE A 191 -18.77 -9.78 15.10
C ILE A 191 -20.29 -9.97 15.13
N GLY A 192 -20.73 -11.16 14.74
CA GLY A 192 -22.12 -11.60 14.86
C GLY A 192 -22.46 -12.12 16.25
N GLY A 193 -23.73 -12.11 16.58
CA GLY A 193 -24.27 -12.64 17.83
C GLY A 193 -25.78 -12.86 17.76
N VAL A 194 -26.39 -13.25 18.87
CA VAL A 194 -27.84 -13.39 18.99
C VAL A 194 -28.33 -12.53 20.14
N CYS A 195 -29.24 -11.58 19.85
CA CYS A 195 -29.84 -10.72 20.85
C CYS A 195 -30.85 -11.51 21.70
N GLN A 196 -30.75 -11.40 23.01
CA GLN A 196 -31.66 -12.05 23.97
C GLN A 196 -32.83 -11.14 24.40
N SER A 197 -32.96 -9.95 23.80
CA SER A 197 -34.06 -9.03 24.09
C SER A 197 -35.36 -9.46 23.42
N GLN A 198 -36.48 -9.41 24.16
CA GLN A 198 -37.78 -9.82 23.64
C GLN A 198 -38.21 -8.94 22.45
N GLY A 199 -38.52 -9.57 21.32
CA GLY A 199 -38.93 -8.88 20.09
C GLY A 199 -37.80 -8.24 19.27
N CYS A 200 -36.53 -8.54 19.57
CA CYS A 200 -35.39 -8.01 18.84
C CYS A 200 -34.74 -9.06 17.93
N ASN A 201 -34.70 -8.80 16.62
CA ASN A 201 -34.03 -9.66 15.62
C ASN A 201 -32.56 -9.27 15.36
N GLY A 202 -31.92 -8.57 16.31
CA GLY A 202 -30.55 -8.08 16.15
C GLY A 202 -29.52 -9.21 16.21
N ASN A 203 -28.63 -9.27 15.22
CA ASN A 203 -27.64 -10.33 15.06
C ASN A 203 -26.18 -9.82 15.01
N VAL A 204 -25.95 -8.55 15.36
CA VAL A 204 -24.65 -7.89 15.20
C VAL A 204 -24.23 -7.15 16.47
N ALA A 205 -22.94 -7.28 16.80
CA ALA A 205 -22.29 -6.61 17.92
C ALA A 205 -21.89 -5.18 17.62
N GLU A 206 -22.18 -4.30 18.58
CA GLU A 206 -21.64 -2.95 18.65
C GLU A 206 -20.79 -2.85 19.91
N PHE A 207 -19.49 -2.63 19.73
CA PHE A 207 -18.56 -2.41 20.82
C PHE A 207 -18.44 -0.93 21.13
N TYR A 208 -18.25 -0.61 22.41
CA TYR A 208 -18.03 0.75 22.86
C TYR A 208 -17.18 0.75 24.13
N PHE A 209 -16.52 1.88 24.40
CA PHE A 209 -15.61 2.02 25.52
C PHE A 209 -16.13 3.05 26.53
N LYS A 210 -15.78 2.86 27.79
CA LYS A 210 -16.05 3.79 28.89
C LYS A 210 -14.80 4.10 29.69
N CYS A 211 -14.80 5.22 30.41
CA CYS A 211 -13.76 5.52 31.38
C CYS A 211 -13.73 4.50 32.53
N GLY A 212 -12.54 3.98 32.81
CA GLY A 212 -12.30 3.06 33.90
C GLY A 212 -12.13 3.72 35.26
N ALA A 213 -11.74 5.00 35.29
CA ALA A 213 -11.31 5.72 36.48
C ALA A 213 -12.46 6.18 37.41
N HIS A 214 -13.69 6.24 36.90
CA HIS A 214 -14.88 6.59 37.68
C HIS A 214 -16.09 5.76 37.23
N PRO A 215 -17.16 5.70 38.04
CA PRO A 215 -18.44 5.14 37.61
C PRO A 215 -18.99 5.89 36.38
N THR A 216 -19.58 5.15 35.44
CA THR A 216 -20.13 5.69 34.18
C THR A 216 -21.47 5.04 33.86
N THR A 217 -22.43 5.85 33.43
CA THR A 217 -23.75 5.39 32.92
C THR A 217 -23.61 4.70 31.56
N ASP A 218 -24.63 3.98 31.10
CA ASP A 218 -24.60 3.28 29.80
C ASP A 218 -24.57 4.19 28.57
N SER A 219 -25.03 5.43 28.71
CA SER A 219 -24.92 6.47 27.70
C SER A 219 -23.55 7.14 27.64
N GLU A 220 -22.78 7.11 28.74
CA GLU A 220 -21.47 7.77 28.81
C GLU A 220 -20.38 6.89 28.20
N THR A 221 -20.04 7.21 26.95
CA THR A 221 -18.98 6.55 26.20
C THR A 221 -17.72 7.42 26.14
N SER A 222 -16.56 6.80 25.98
CA SER A 222 -15.27 7.47 25.79
C SER A 222 -14.60 6.87 24.55
N VAL A 223 -13.89 7.70 23.79
CA VAL A 223 -13.22 7.27 22.56
C VAL A 223 -11.99 6.45 22.93
N ALA A 224 -11.83 5.29 22.30
CA ALA A 224 -10.66 4.43 22.48
C ALA A 224 -9.44 5.01 21.78
N LEU A 225 -8.29 4.88 22.41
CA LEU A 225 -6.99 5.29 21.85
C LEU A 225 -6.22 4.02 21.48
N ASN A 226 -6.45 3.50 20.27
CA ASN A 226 -5.91 2.22 19.81
C ASN A 226 -4.39 2.22 19.61
N LEU A 227 -3.76 3.40 19.46
CA LEU A 227 -2.30 3.52 19.40
C LEU A 227 -1.64 3.57 20.78
N VAL A 228 -2.43 3.76 21.86
CA VAL A 228 -1.92 3.88 23.23
C VAL A 228 -2.02 2.53 23.93
N THR A 229 -0.89 2.06 24.46
CA THR A 229 -0.77 0.76 25.10
C THR A 229 0.06 0.82 26.38
N THR A 230 -0.15 -0.16 27.27
CA THR A 230 0.69 -0.32 28.46
C THR A 230 2.05 -0.82 28.03
N ASN A 231 3.11 -0.16 28.49
CA ASN A 231 4.48 -0.57 28.18
C ASN A 231 4.94 -1.73 29.09
N SER A 232 4.26 -2.87 28.99
CA SER A 232 4.62 -4.11 29.71
C SER A 232 5.96 -4.70 29.27
N ARG A 233 6.52 -4.18 28.17
CA ARG A 233 7.76 -4.64 27.53
C ARG A 233 8.98 -3.79 27.88
N CYS A 234 8.80 -2.74 28.68
CA CYS A 234 9.88 -1.84 29.09
C CYS A 234 10.64 -1.21 27.91
N ILE A 235 9.95 -0.88 26.81
CA ILE A 235 10.56 -0.24 25.64
C ILE A 235 10.88 1.23 25.94
N THR A 236 12.05 1.70 25.52
CA THR A 236 12.48 3.09 25.66
C THR A 236 11.71 4.00 24.71
N CYS A 237 11.46 5.24 25.13
CA CYS A 237 10.90 6.27 24.26
C CYS A 237 11.91 6.67 23.17
N ILE A 238 11.46 6.81 21.93
CA ILE A 238 12.30 7.23 20.78
C ILE A 238 13.00 8.58 20.99
N THR A 239 12.37 9.50 21.71
CA THR A 239 12.91 10.84 21.92
C THR A 239 13.75 10.96 23.19
N CYS A 240 13.18 10.62 24.34
CA CYS A 240 13.83 10.84 25.63
C CYS A 240 14.58 9.62 26.15
N THR A 241 14.50 8.47 25.49
CA THR A 241 15.08 7.18 25.91
C THR A 241 14.56 6.62 27.25
N ASP A 242 13.72 7.35 27.98
CA ASP A 242 13.06 6.85 29.20
C ASP A 242 12.08 5.70 28.90
N ILE A 243 11.99 4.77 29.85
CA ILE A 243 10.93 3.76 29.88
C ILE A 243 9.72 4.35 30.62
N ARG A 244 8.63 4.61 29.91
CA ARG A 244 7.38 5.16 30.46
C ARG A 244 6.19 4.24 30.18
N SER A 245 5.08 4.42 30.89
CA SER A 245 3.81 3.71 30.62
C SER A 245 2.62 4.59 31.01
N PRO A 246 1.56 4.71 30.18
CA PRO A 246 1.44 4.13 28.84
C PRO A 246 2.33 4.83 27.80
N VAL A 247 2.43 4.21 26.63
CA VAL A 247 3.17 4.71 25.45
C VAL A 247 2.26 4.72 24.23
N LEU A 248 2.56 5.59 23.27
CA LEU A 248 1.95 5.60 21.94
C LEU A 248 2.88 4.86 20.97
N VAL A 249 2.30 3.97 20.16
CA VAL A 249 3.03 3.21 19.14
C VAL A 249 2.61 3.70 17.76
N PHE A 250 3.55 4.25 16.99
CA PHE A 250 3.28 4.72 15.64
C PHE A 250 2.94 3.56 14.68
N GLN A 251 2.20 3.87 13.61
CA GLN A 251 1.84 2.91 12.56
C GLN A 251 2.91 2.75 11.46
N CYS A 252 4.15 3.19 11.71
CA CYS A 252 5.27 2.98 10.80
C CYS A 252 5.74 1.52 10.80
N VAL A 253 6.54 1.14 9.80
CA VAL A 253 7.13 -0.20 9.65
C VAL A 253 7.86 -0.68 10.92
N HIS A 254 8.53 0.23 11.62
CA HIS A 254 9.30 -0.09 12.82
C HIS A 254 8.50 -0.03 14.14
N ARG A 255 7.23 0.37 14.08
CA ARG A 255 6.36 0.54 15.26
C ARG A 255 7.04 1.32 16.38
N HIS A 256 7.57 2.50 16.03
CA HIS A 256 8.31 3.33 16.96
C HIS A 256 7.43 3.75 18.15
N VAL A 257 8.02 3.64 19.35
CA VAL A 257 7.39 3.90 20.63
C VAL A 257 7.76 5.29 21.10
N ILE A 258 6.76 6.11 21.40
CA ILE A 258 6.93 7.45 21.99
C ILE A 258 6.11 7.54 23.28
N CYS A 259 6.69 8.10 24.34
CA CYS A 259 5.93 8.35 25.57
C CYS A 259 4.93 9.50 25.36
N LEU A 260 3.84 9.55 26.14
CA LEU A 260 2.81 10.57 25.95
C LEU A 260 3.33 12.00 26.19
N ASP A 261 4.32 12.17 27.08
CA ASP A 261 4.94 13.47 27.35
C ASP A 261 5.69 13.99 26.08
N CYS A 262 6.51 13.13 25.45
CA CYS A 262 7.21 13.48 24.20
C CYS A 262 6.26 13.62 23.02
N PHE A 263 5.16 12.87 22.98
CA PHE A 263 4.13 13.01 21.96
C PHE A 263 3.41 14.36 22.06
N HIS A 264 3.08 14.81 23.26
CA HIS A 264 2.53 16.15 23.50
C HIS A 264 3.51 17.22 23.00
N LEU A 265 4.78 17.10 23.39
CA LEU A 265 5.84 18.01 22.99
C LEU A 265 6.01 18.11 21.47
N TYR A 266 6.03 16.95 20.80
CA TYR A 266 6.13 16.84 19.35
C TYR A 266 4.96 17.56 18.67
N CYS A 267 3.72 17.26 19.05
CA CYS A 267 2.55 17.88 18.45
C CYS A 267 2.52 19.40 18.61
N VAL A 268 2.79 19.92 19.82
CA VAL A 268 2.75 21.37 20.08
C VAL A 268 3.86 22.10 19.31
N THR A 269 5.04 21.49 19.20
CA THR A 269 6.14 22.05 18.40
C THR A 269 5.74 22.13 16.92
N MET A 270 5.17 21.06 16.37
CA MET A 270 4.70 21.03 14.98
C MET A 270 3.53 21.99 14.71
N LEU A 271 2.65 22.23 15.70
CA LEU A 271 1.60 23.26 15.62
C LEU A 271 2.22 24.67 15.54
N ASN A 272 3.21 24.95 16.38
CA ASN A 272 3.91 26.24 16.39
C ASN A 272 4.73 26.47 15.11
N ASP A 273 5.34 25.41 14.57
CA ASP A 273 6.12 25.44 13.34
C ASP A 273 5.28 25.40 12.07
N ARG A 274 3.98 25.15 12.20
CA ARG A 274 3.05 24.92 11.08
C ARG A 274 3.53 23.81 10.15
N GLN A 275 3.93 22.68 10.73
CA GLN A 275 4.45 21.51 10.03
C GLN A 275 3.49 20.30 10.04
N PHE A 276 2.20 20.51 10.27
CA PHE A 276 1.21 19.44 10.09
C PHE A 276 1.08 19.08 8.60
N ILE A 277 1.01 17.79 8.32
CA ILE A 277 0.94 17.26 6.96
C ILE A 277 -0.52 17.16 6.55
N HIS A 278 -0.87 17.79 5.42
CA HIS A 278 -2.20 17.70 4.83
C HIS A 278 -2.31 16.45 3.95
N ASP A 279 -3.24 15.56 4.29
CA ASP A 279 -3.67 14.45 3.45
C ASP A 279 -5.08 14.74 2.88
N PRO A 280 -5.33 14.58 1.56
CA PRO A 280 -6.60 14.96 0.93
C PRO A 280 -7.84 14.22 1.45
N GLU A 281 -7.70 12.99 1.95
CA GLU A 281 -8.82 12.17 2.43
C GLU A 281 -8.98 12.25 3.95
N LEU A 282 -7.87 12.41 4.67
CA LEU A 282 -7.82 12.39 6.12
C LEU A 282 -7.88 13.80 6.75
N GLY A 283 -7.28 14.82 6.13
CA GLY A 283 -7.07 16.15 6.70
C GLY A 283 -5.64 16.34 7.26
N TYR A 284 -5.47 17.23 8.24
CA TYR A 284 -4.16 17.52 8.82
C TYR A 284 -3.77 16.50 9.90
N SER A 285 -2.60 15.88 9.76
CA SER A 285 -2.06 14.89 10.71
C SER A 285 -0.53 14.99 10.83
N LEU A 286 0.06 14.10 11.65
CA LEU A 286 1.51 13.98 11.85
C LEU A 286 1.97 12.55 11.58
N SER A 287 3.18 12.43 11.04
CA SER A 287 3.91 11.19 10.79
C SER A 287 4.70 10.73 12.02
N CYS A 288 5.33 9.56 11.92
CA CYS A 288 6.36 9.11 12.86
C CYS A 288 7.51 10.12 12.90
N VAL A 289 8.13 10.25 14.08
CA VAL A 289 9.05 11.35 14.40
C VAL A 289 10.48 11.19 13.85
N GLU A 290 10.83 10.02 13.28
CA GLU A 290 12.17 9.72 12.77
C GLU A 290 12.40 10.26 11.33
N ILE A 291 13.50 10.98 11.09
CA ILE A 291 13.85 11.50 9.75
C ILE A 291 14.63 10.44 8.96
N PHE A 292 14.04 9.93 7.86
CA PHE A 292 14.73 9.04 6.94
C PHE A 292 15.59 9.85 5.95
N THR A 293 16.89 10.01 6.22
CA THR A 293 17.81 10.78 5.37
C THR A 293 18.31 9.96 4.17
N TRP A 294 17.56 9.97 3.06
CA TRP A 294 18.02 9.41 1.77
C TRP A 294 19.23 10.15 1.14
N LEU A 295 19.77 11.19 1.77
CA LEU A 295 20.76 12.11 1.16
C LEU A 295 22.22 11.90 1.57
N TRP A 296 22.54 10.97 2.48
CA TRP A 296 23.96 10.70 2.82
C TRP A 296 24.62 9.61 1.95
N PHE A 297 23.85 8.74 1.31
CA PHE A 297 24.41 7.67 0.46
C PHE A 297 24.84 8.15 -0.95
N LEU A 298 24.52 9.40 -1.33
CA LEU A 298 24.96 10.01 -2.60
C LEU A 298 26.18 10.94 -2.45
N ALA A 299 26.68 11.16 -1.23
CA ALA A 299 27.82 12.05 -0.99
C ALA A 299 29.18 11.40 -1.33
N ASP A 300 29.29 10.07 -1.36
CA ASP A 300 30.57 9.37 -1.62
C ASP A 300 30.86 9.08 -3.12
N THR A 301 29.98 9.49 -4.04
CA THR A 301 30.22 9.30 -5.50
C THR A 301 30.19 10.59 -6.33
N ALA A 302 30.16 11.76 -5.70
CA ALA A 302 29.94 13.04 -6.39
C ALA A 302 31.22 13.89 -6.60
N SER A 303 32.33 13.27 -7.01
CA SER A 303 33.53 14.05 -7.43
C SER A 303 33.68 14.24 -8.95
N LEU A 304 32.72 13.82 -9.79
CA LEU A 304 32.90 13.88 -11.25
C LEU A 304 31.80 14.56 -12.08
N VAL A 305 30.73 15.11 -11.49
CA VAL A 305 29.59 15.66 -12.26
C VAL A 305 29.13 17.01 -11.72
N HIS A 306 30.05 17.97 -11.56
CA HIS A 306 29.69 19.35 -11.17
C HIS A 306 29.61 20.34 -12.36
N SER A 307 29.73 19.88 -13.62
CA SER A 307 29.81 20.79 -14.77
C SER A 307 28.62 20.73 -15.76
N LEU A 308 27.61 19.89 -15.57
CA LEU A 308 26.61 19.63 -16.63
C LEU A 308 25.14 19.85 -16.28
N PHE A 309 24.80 20.33 -15.08
CA PHE A 309 23.40 20.60 -14.72
C PHE A 309 23.23 22.00 -14.14
N GLN A 310 23.16 23.01 -15.02
CA GLN A 310 22.77 24.37 -14.64
C GLN A 310 21.34 24.76 -15.05
N HIS A 311 20.57 23.94 -15.74
CA HIS A 311 19.22 24.32 -16.17
C HIS A 311 18.17 23.25 -15.86
N PHE A 312 17.63 23.27 -14.64
CA PHE A 312 16.27 22.80 -14.36
C PHE A 312 15.60 23.73 -13.32
N PRO A 313 14.31 24.08 -13.47
CA PRO A 313 13.64 25.04 -12.60
C PRO A 313 13.33 24.45 -11.22
N SER A 314 13.58 25.25 -10.19
CA SER A 314 13.29 25.00 -8.78
C SER A 314 11.77 24.90 -8.53
N SER A 315 11.22 23.70 -8.55
CA SER A 315 9.88 23.41 -7.99
C SER A 315 9.76 21.95 -7.55
N VAL A 316 10.47 21.58 -6.48
CA VAL A 316 10.11 20.42 -5.67
C VAL A 316 10.18 20.85 -4.20
N THR A 317 9.01 20.74 -3.59
CA THR A 317 8.57 21.13 -2.25
C THR A 317 9.14 20.23 -1.14
N ALA A 318 9.33 20.85 0.04
CA ALA A 318 9.29 20.31 1.40
C ALA A 318 9.94 18.94 1.68
N VAL A 319 11.03 18.97 2.46
CA VAL A 319 11.66 17.80 3.08
C VAL A 319 10.63 17.11 3.99
N GLN A 320 10.22 15.89 3.63
CA GLN A 320 9.30 15.09 4.41
C GLN A 320 10.03 14.55 5.65
N ALA A 321 9.66 15.04 6.84
CA ALA A 321 10.14 14.50 8.12
C ALA A 321 9.26 13.31 8.51
N GLY A 322 9.86 12.13 8.72
CA GLY A 322 9.15 10.95 9.23
C GLY A 322 9.34 9.66 8.42
N CYS A 323 9.06 8.50 9.04
CA CYS A 323 8.94 7.23 8.32
C CYS A 323 7.82 7.32 7.27
N PRO A 324 7.94 6.69 6.08
CA PRO A 324 6.88 6.68 5.08
C PRO A 324 5.60 5.99 5.59
N ASP A 325 4.44 6.43 5.09
CA ASP A 325 3.10 5.89 5.39
C ASP A 325 2.74 5.75 6.88
N SER A 326 3.24 6.67 7.71
CA SER A 326 3.11 6.61 9.17
C SER A 326 2.18 7.66 9.78
N LEU A 327 1.37 8.33 8.95
CA LEU A 327 0.39 9.33 9.41
C LEU A 327 -0.61 8.71 10.39
N ILE A 328 -0.90 9.44 11.47
CA ILE A 328 -1.93 9.04 12.44
C ILE A 328 -3.30 9.17 11.78
N LYS A 329 -3.93 8.04 11.44
CA LYS A 329 -5.26 7.98 10.80
C LYS A 329 -6.40 8.29 11.77
N GLU A 330 -6.25 7.90 13.03
CA GLU A 330 -7.23 8.16 14.06
C GLU A 330 -7.02 9.54 14.72
N LEU A 331 -7.48 10.62 14.07
CA LEU A 331 -7.23 12.02 14.49
C LEU A 331 -7.67 12.35 15.93
N HIS A 332 -8.56 11.56 16.53
CA HIS A 332 -8.96 11.74 17.92
C HIS A 332 -7.81 11.49 18.92
N HIS A 333 -6.68 10.91 18.50
CA HIS A 333 -5.46 10.84 19.32
C HIS A 333 -4.90 12.23 19.66
N PHE A 334 -5.12 13.25 18.84
CA PHE A 334 -4.70 14.61 19.15
C PHE A 334 -5.47 15.22 20.34
N ARG A 335 -6.55 14.59 20.82
CA ARG A 335 -7.20 15.02 22.08
C ARG A 335 -6.32 14.83 23.32
N ILE A 336 -5.30 13.98 23.23
CA ILE A 336 -4.29 13.78 24.29
C ILE A 336 -3.58 15.10 24.65
N LEU A 337 -3.57 16.08 23.74
CA LEU A 337 -2.96 17.39 23.95
C LEU A 337 -3.70 18.27 24.99
N GLY A 338 -4.92 17.90 25.38
CA GLY A 338 -5.78 18.75 26.22
C GLY A 338 -6.64 19.70 25.37
N GLU A 339 -7.64 20.33 25.98
CA GLU A 339 -8.65 21.11 25.24
C GLU A 339 -8.05 22.33 24.52
N GLU A 340 -7.16 23.09 25.16
CA GLU A 340 -6.55 24.28 24.58
C GLU A 340 -5.76 23.95 23.30
N GLN A 341 -4.83 23.01 23.38
CA GLN A 341 -3.97 22.63 22.25
C GLN A 341 -4.75 21.87 21.16
N TYR A 342 -5.76 21.07 21.56
CA TYR A 342 -6.63 20.41 20.58
C TYR A 342 -7.50 21.41 19.82
N ASN A 343 -8.00 22.47 20.47
CA ASN A 343 -8.74 23.53 19.80
C ASN A 343 -7.86 24.27 18.78
N ARG A 344 -6.60 24.56 19.12
CA ARG A 344 -5.61 25.11 18.17
C ARG A 344 -5.42 24.19 16.96
N TYR A 345 -5.29 22.88 17.18
CA TYR A 345 -5.25 21.89 16.10
C TYR A 345 -6.52 21.90 15.22
N GLN A 346 -7.71 22.03 15.81
CA GLN A 346 -8.96 22.09 15.04
C GLN A 346 -9.05 23.35 14.15
N HIS A 347 -8.47 24.48 14.58
CA HIS A 347 -8.44 25.72 13.79
C HIS A 347 -7.34 25.74 12.71
N TYR A 348 -6.36 24.84 12.79
CA TYR A 348 -5.20 24.79 11.91
C TYR A 348 -5.57 24.83 10.42
N GLY A 349 -6.57 24.06 10.00
CA GLY A 349 -7.00 24.03 8.59
C GLY A 349 -7.63 25.34 8.11
N ALA A 350 -8.38 26.03 8.98
CA ALA A 350 -8.93 27.35 8.67
C ALA A 350 -7.82 28.41 8.59
N GLU A 351 -6.84 28.35 9.49
CA GLU A 351 -5.67 29.23 9.46
C GLU A 351 -4.82 29.05 8.19
N GLU A 352 -4.56 27.81 7.77
CA GLU A 352 -3.83 27.51 6.53
C GLU A 352 -4.58 28.02 5.29
N CYS A 353 -5.91 27.90 5.27
CA CYS A 353 -6.74 28.44 4.19
C CYS A 353 -6.59 29.96 4.07
N VAL A 354 -6.62 30.69 5.19
CA VAL A 354 -6.42 32.15 5.22
C VAL A 354 -5.02 32.53 4.71
N LEU A 355 -3.99 31.78 5.10
CA LEU A 355 -2.62 32.01 4.63
C LEU A 355 -2.48 31.75 3.12
N GLN A 356 -3.10 30.69 2.59
CA GLN A 356 -3.12 30.40 1.15
C GLN A 356 -3.82 31.50 0.33
N MET A 357 -4.79 32.19 0.92
CA MET A 357 -5.46 33.35 0.32
C MET A 357 -4.66 34.67 0.45
N GLY A 358 -3.45 34.64 1.02
CA GLY A 358 -2.60 35.81 1.21
C GLY A 358 -2.94 36.65 2.45
N GLY A 359 -3.75 36.10 3.37
CA GLY A 359 -4.08 36.70 4.66
C GLY A 359 -2.96 36.58 5.70
N VAL A 360 -3.24 37.06 6.91
CA VAL A 360 -2.32 37.03 8.06
C VAL A 360 -3.04 36.56 9.32
N LEU A 361 -2.31 35.93 10.24
CA LEU A 361 -2.84 35.52 11.54
C LEU A 361 -2.51 36.57 12.60
N CYS A 362 -3.42 36.77 13.56
CA CYS A 362 -3.16 37.62 14.72
C CYS A 362 -1.97 37.06 15.54
N PRO A 363 -0.94 37.88 15.84
CA PRO A 363 0.24 37.43 16.59
C PRO A 363 0.00 37.34 18.10
N THR A 364 -1.09 37.93 18.61
CA THR A 364 -1.43 37.92 20.04
C THR A 364 -1.60 36.47 20.55
N PRO A 365 -0.88 36.08 21.61
CA PRO A 365 -1.02 34.76 22.23
C PRO A 365 -2.47 34.45 22.57
N GLY A 366 -2.96 33.27 22.19
CA GLY A 366 -4.32 32.81 22.45
C GLY A 366 -5.41 33.34 21.52
N CYS A 367 -5.13 34.31 20.63
CA CYS A 367 -6.11 34.79 19.64
C CYS A 367 -6.06 33.98 18.34
N GLY A 368 -4.95 34.06 17.60
CA GLY A 368 -4.74 33.30 16.36
C GLY A 368 -5.74 33.56 15.21
N ALA A 369 -6.60 34.58 15.33
CA ALA A 369 -7.64 34.86 14.34
C ALA A 369 -7.05 35.08 12.93
N GLY A 370 -7.67 34.43 11.94
CA GLY A 370 -7.31 34.60 10.53
C GLY A 370 -7.91 35.87 9.94
N LEU A 371 -7.06 36.75 9.43
CA LEU A 371 -7.41 38.07 8.93
C LEU A 371 -7.10 38.14 7.42
N LEU A 372 -8.02 38.68 6.64
CA LEU A 372 -7.86 38.93 5.20
C LEU A 372 -7.84 40.44 4.93
N PRO A 373 -6.76 41.16 5.30
CA PRO A 373 -6.63 42.58 5.02
C PRO A 373 -6.35 42.82 3.53
N GLU A 374 -6.54 44.05 3.06
CA GLU A 374 -6.12 44.46 1.73
C GLU A 374 -4.60 44.23 1.53
N PRO A 375 -4.14 43.83 0.32
CA PRO A 375 -2.75 43.42 0.07
C PRO A 375 -1.67 44.46 0.47
N ASP A 376 -1.99 45.75 0.40
CA ASP A 376 -1.03 46.83 0.61
C ASP A 376 -1.11 47.45 2.02
N LEU A 377 -2.01 46.95 2.87
CA LEU A 377 -2.23 47.51 4.20
C LEU A 377 -1.19 46.99 5.21
N ARG A 378 -0.32 47.89 5.69
CA ARG A 378 0.70 47.59 6.73
C ARG A 378 0.13 47.57 8.15
N ARG A 379 -0.91 48.38 8.41
CA ARG A 379 -1.59 48.48 9.71
C ARG A 379 -2.72 47.48 9.77
N ILE A 380 -2.56 46.40 10.54
CA ILE A 380 -3.58 45.37 10.68
C ILE A 380 -4.30 45.53 12.01
N VAL A 381 -5.64 45.51 11.97
CA VAL A 381 -6.50 45.54 13.16
C VAL A 381 -7.16 44.17 13.31
N CYS A 382 -6.99 43.53 14.46
CA CYS A 382 -7.74 42.33 14.80
C CYS A 382 -9.12 42.75 15.35
N GLU A 383 -10.07 43.02 14.46
CA GLU A 383 -11.37 43.56 14.86
C GLU A 383 -12.16 42.56 15.73
N PRO A 384 -12.73 43.02 16.87
CA PRO A 384 -13.55 42.16 17.75
C PRO A 384 -14.96 41.88 17.19
N GLY A 385 -15.27 42.27 15.94
CA GLY A 385 -16.54 41.99 15.30
C GLY A 385 -16.81 40.48 15.22
N ASN A 386 -17.99 40.04 15.69
CA ASN A 386 -18.41 38.64 15.86
C ASN A 386 -17.71 37.84 16.98
N GLY A 387 -16.94 38.49 17.87
CA GLY A 387 -16.42 37.86 19.09
C GLY A 387 -15.19 36.96 18.91
N ILE A 388 -14.49 37.06 17.77
CA ILE A 388 -13.33 36.21 17.43
C ILE A 388 -11.99 36.99 17.50
N GLY A 389 -11.99 38.32 17.27
CA GLY A 389 -10.78 39.13 17.33
C GLY A 389 -10.46 39.71 18.72
N CYS A 390 -9.18 39.98 18.99
CA CYS A 390 -8.69 40.46 20.29
C CYS A 390 -8.53 41.99 20.40
N GLY A 391 -8.79 42.75 19.33
CA GLY A 391 -8.64 44.21 19.30
C GLY A 391 -7.22 44.72 19.10
N SER A 392 -6.21 43.85 19.00
CA SER A 392 -4.82 44.25 18.83
C SER A 392 -4.58 44.92 17.47
N VAL A 393 -3.73 45.95 17.44
CA VAL A 393 -3.25 46.59 16.22
C VAL A 393 -1.76 46.29 16.03
N PHE A 394 -1.39 45.67 14.92
CA PHE A 394 -0.03 45.19 14.67
C PHE A 394 0.44 45.48 13.25
N CYS A 395 1.76 45.49 13.06
CA CYS A 395 2.38 45.66 11.75
C CYS A 395 2.35 44.33 10.96
N ARG A 396 1.92 44.38 9.69
CA ARG A 396 1.89 43.20 8.80
C ARG A 396 3.26 42.54 8.62
N GLU A 397 4.33 43.34 8.58
CA GLU A 397 5.67 42.88 8.23
C GLU A 397 6.39 42.25 9.42
N CYS A 398 6.56 42.99 10.52
CA CYS A 398 7.29 42.51 11.70
C CYS A 398 6.42 41.74 12.70
N LYS A 399 5.08 41.84 12.59
CA LYS A 399 4.09 41.24 13.51
C LYS A 399 4.15 41.73 14.97
N GLU A 400 4.85 42.83 15.22
CA GLU A 400 4.87 43.55 16.50
C GLU A 400 3.74 44.61 16.55
N GLU A 401 3.58 45.26 17.72
CA GLU A 401 2.68 46.41 17.87
C GLU A 401 2.89 47.45 16.76
N PHE A 402 1.80 48.01 16.25
CA PHE A 402 1.89 48.90 15.09
C PHE A 402 2.73 50.13 15.40
N HIS A 403 3.68 50.41 14.51
CA HIS A 403 4.57 51.55 14.59
C HIS A 403 4.69 52.25 13.23
N GLU A 404 4.98 53.55 13.27
CA GLU A 404 5.30 54.37 12.10
C GLU A 404 6.82 54.31 11.84
N GLY A 405 7.25 54.22 10.57
CA GLY A 405 8.67 54.10 10.18
C GLY A 405 9.14 52.66 9.87
N GLU A 406 10.44 52.49 9.60
CA GLU A 406 11.04 51.19 9.22
C GLU A 406 10.90 50.14 10.33
N CYS A 407 10.69 48.88 9.94
CA CYS A 407 10.74 47.76 10.88
C CYS A 407 12.14 47.65 11.48
N ASN A 408 12.25 47.54 12.81
CA ASN A 408 13.53 47.25 13.45
C ASN A 408 14.16 45.99 12.82
N SER A 409 15.44 46.08 12.46
CA SER A 409 16.25 45.05 11.79
C SER A 409 16.46 43.75 12.58
N LEU A 410 15.78 43.59 13.72
CA LEU A 410 15.62 42.36 14.48
C LEU A 410 14.51 41.48 13.89
N LEU A 411 14.39 41.45 12.55
CA LEU A 411 13.41 40.62 11.86
C LEU A 411 13.67 39.14 12.17
N SER A 412 12.64 38.42 12.62
CA SER A 412 12.55 36.98 12.36
C SER A 412 12.67 36.80 10.84
N PRO A 413 13.63 36.03 10.31
CA PRO A 413 13.86 35.98 8.88
C PRO A 413 12.62 35.48 8.15
N PRO A 414 12.12 36.16 7.09
CA PRO A 414 11.13 35.59 6.20
C PRO A 414 11.80 34.44 5.45
N GLY A 415 11.53 33.21 5.85
CA GLY A 415 12.10 32.02 5.22
C GLY A 415 13.54 31.71 5.60
N ALA A 416 13.98 31.94 6.84
CA ALA A 416 15.08 31.12 7.36
C ALA A 416 14.64 29.67 7.24
N MET A 417 15.29 28.94 6.33
CA MET A 417 15.16 27.49 6.20
C MET A 417 15.09 26.90 7.60
N ALA A 418 14.05 26.11 7.88
CA ALA A 418 13.93 25.32 9.09
C ALA A 418 15.25 24.56 9.33
N GLN A 419 16.14 25.14 10.12
CA GLN A 419 17.42 24.54 10.45
C GLN A 419 17.14 23.46 11.49
N LYS A 420 17.37 22.21 11.05
CA LYS A 420 17.19 20.95 11.76
C LYS A 420 15.77 20.78 12.32
N GLY A 421 14.88 20.25 11.47
CA GLY A 421 13.65 19.59 11.93
C GLY A 421 13.97 18.54 13.00
N TYR A 422 12.97 18.17 13.80
CA TYR A 422 13.10 17.25 14.94
C TYR A 422 14.01 16.04 14.63
N VAL A 423 15.27 16.06 15.09
CA VAL A 423 16.25 15.00 14.79
C VAL A 423 16.27 14.00 15.92
N VAL A 424 15.83 12.79 15.60
CA VAL A 424 15.91 11.61 16.47
C VAL A 424 17.30 10.99 16.36
N ASP A 425 17.83 10.51 17.48
CA ASP A 425 19.06 9.72 17.52
C ASP A 425 18.83 8.31 16.95
N GLU A 426 19.70 7.85 16.03
CA GLU A 426 19.52 6.58 15.32
C GLU A 426 19.52 5.38 16.27
N HIS A 427 20.34 5.41 17.32
CA HIS A 427 20.40 4.34 18.31
C HIS A 427 19.15 4.35 19.21
N ALA A 428 18.64 5.53 19.58
CA ALA A 428 17.36 5.64 20.27
C ALA A 428 16.18 5.11 19.43
N ALA A 429 16.19 5.36 18.12
CA ALA A 429 15.18 4.82 17.19
C ALA A 429 15.25 3.28 17.11
N MET A 430 16.44 2.69 17.05
CA MET A 430 16.62 1.23 17.08
C MET A 430 16.07 0.59 18.36
N GLN A 431 16.29 1.21 19.53
CA GLN A 431 15.83 0.69 20.81
C GLN A 431 14.32 0.88 21.04
N ALA A 432 13.72 1.91 20.44
CA ALA A 432 12.32 2.27 20.61
C ALA A 432 11.35 1.47 19.71
N ARG A 433 11.66 0.22 19.36
CA ARG A 433 10.85 -0.62 18.46
C ARG A 433 9.95 -1.58 19.24
N TRP A 434 8.64 -1.54 18.99
CA TRP A 434 7.69 -2.39 19.69
C TRP A 434 7.80 -3.89 19.34
N GLU A 435 8.19 -4.24 18.11
CA GLU A 435 8.13 -5.61 17.59
C GLU A 435 9.25 -6.53 18.10
N GLU A 436 10.47 -6.03 18.27
CA GLU A 436 11.67 -6.84 18.55
C GLU A 436 11.61 -7.55 19.92
N ALA A 437 11.05 -6.89 20.95
CA ALA A 437 10.81 -7.48 22.26
C ALA A 437 9.66 -8.51 22.32
N SER A 438 8.76 -8.51 21.32
CA SER A 438 7.68 -9.51 21.22
C SER A 438 8.25 -10.91 21.02
N ARG A 439 9.30 -11.03 20.19
CA ARG A 439 9.95 -12.31 19.86
C ARG A 439 10.59 -12.97 21.06
N GLU A 440 11.12 -12.20 22.00
CA GLU A 440 11.78 -12.72 23.21
C GLU A 440 10.79 -13.15 24.30
N THR A 441 9.65 -12.46 24.40
CA THR A 441 8.61 -12.77 25.39
C THR A 441 7.74 -13.96 24.97
N ILE A 442 7.43 -14.09 23.67
CA ILE A 442 6.62 -15.18 23.10
C ILE A 442 7.35 -16.52 23.15
N LYS A 443 8.69 -16.55 23.13
CA LYS A 443 9.48 -17.79 23.31
C LYS A 443 9.31 -18.46 24.69
N LYS A 444 8.65 -17.81 25.66
CA LYS A 444 8.52 -18.31 27.04
C LYS A 444 7.12 -18.81 27.43
N THR A 445 6.14 -18.90 26.51
CA THR A 445 4.74 -19.16 26.90
C THR A 445 4.25 -20.59 26.66
N THR A 446 4.57 -21.50 27.58
CA THR A 446 3.74 -22.67 27.88
C THR A 446 3.28 -22.54 29.32
N LYS A 447 1.97 -22.53 29.58
CA LYS A 447 1.44 -22.48 30.96
C LYS A 447 0.66 -23.75 31.26
N PRO A 448 0.82 -24.38 32.43
CA PRO A 448 0.02 -25.55 32.80
C PRO A 448 -1.43 -25.14 33.07
N CYS A 449 -2.39 -25.97 32.63
CA CYS A 449 -3.78 -25.85 33.03
C CYS A 449 -3.88 -25.90 34.57
N PRO A 450 -4.52 -24.92 35.22
CA PRO A 450 -4.61 -24.87 36.68
C PRO A 450 -5.30 -26.08 37.31
N ASN A 451 -6.17 -26.77 36.54
CA ASN A 451 -7.00 -27.86 37.04
C ASN A 451 -6.39 -29.24 36.80
N CYS A 452 -5.86 -29.52 35.60
CA CYS A 452 -5.31 -30.84 35.25
C CYS A 452 -3.77 -30.86 35.12
N ASN A 453 -3.09 -29.72 35.31
CA ASN A 453 -1.64 -29.55 35.17
C ASN A 453 -1.04 -29.96 33.81
N ILE A 454 -1.87 -30.30 32.83
CA ILE A 454 -1.46 -30.53 31.45
C ILE A 454 -1.00 -29.18 30.87
N PRO A 455 0.18 -29.10 30.23
CA PRO A 455 0.61 -27.89 29.55
C PRO A 455 -0.42 -27.50 28.49
N VAL A 456 -1.06 -26.35 28.68
CA VAL A 456 -2.01 -25.80 27.72
C VAL A 456 -1.34 -24.61 27.05
N GLU A 457 -1.18 -24.73 25.75
CA GLU A 457 -0.73 -23.63 24.93
C GLU A 457 -1.87 -22.60 24.84
N LYS A 458 -1.60 -21.34 25.18
CA LYS A 458 -2.60 -20.28 25.01
C LYS A 458 -2.75 -20.08 23.51
N ASN A 459 -3.75 -20.73 22.90
CA ASN A 459 -4.14 -20.47 21.51
C ASN A 459 -4.88 -19.13 21.41
N GLY A 460 -4.15 -18.06 21.75
CA GLY A 460 -4.36 -16.73 21.20
C GLY A 460 -3.20 -16.48 20.25
N CYS A 461 -3.52 -16.31 18.96
CA CYS A 461 -2.54 -16.15 17.87
C CYS A 461 -1.55 -17.32 17.70
N LEU A 462 -1.94 -18.57 17.92
CA LEU A 462 -1.04 -19.69 17.69
C LEU A 462 -1.48 -20.57 16.53
N LEU A 463 -1.14 -20.08 15.34
CA LEU A 463 -0.65 -20.81 14.18
C LEU A 463 0.11 -19.76 13.34
N ASN A 464 1.45 -19.66 13.52
CA ASN A 464 2.46 -19.13 12.56
C ASN A 464 3.76 -18.52 13.16
N PHE A 465 4.18 -18.80 14.40
CA PHE A 465 5.38 -18.14 14.95
C PHE A 465 6.76 -18.72 14.55
N VAL A 466 6.82 -19.81 13.78
CA VAL A 466 8.04 -20.17 13.02
C VAL A 466 8.15 -19.31 11.74
N SER A 467 7.05 -18.65 11.32
CA SER A 467 6.95 -17.89 10.08
C SER A 467 7.39 -16.43 10.19
N GLU A 468 7.39 -15.79 11.37
CA GLU A 468 7.60 -14.33 11.46
C GLU A 468 9.06 -13.86 11.37
N GLY A 469 10.02 -14.63 11.90
CA GLY A 469 11.44 -14.37 11.66
C GLY A 469 11.82 -14.60 10.19
N ILE A 470 11.15 -15.54 9.53
CA ILE A 470 11.22 -15.77 8.09
C ILE A 470 10.47 -14.66 7.36
N LEU A 471 9.39 -14.08 7.90
CA LEU A 471 8.62 -13.02 7.26
C LEU A 471 9.30 -11.65 7.33
N LEU A 472 10.01 -11.29 8.41
CA LEU A 472 10.80 -10.04 8.48
C LEU A 472 12.06 -10.10 7.63
N LEU A 473 12.77 -11.25 7.64
CA LEU A 473 13.76 -11.54 6.62
C LEU A 473 13.10 -11.52 5.25
N SER A 474 11.91 -12.09 5.07
CA SER A 474 11.21 -12.05 3.78
C SER A 474 10.75 -10.65 3.41
N GLN A 475 10.44 -9.74 4.35
CA GLN A 475 9.95 -8.40 4.07
C GLN A 475 11.11 -7.48 3.74
N GLN A 476 12.21 -7.53 4.51
CA GLN A 476 13.46 -6.89 4.10
C GLN A 476 14.00 -7.49 2.80
N ILE A 477 13.94 -8.80 2.62
CA ILE A 477 14.25 -9.45 1.33
C ILE A 477 13.24 -9.00 0.28
N MET A 478 11.95 -8.84 0.54
CA MET A 478 10.94 -8.42 -0.44
C MET A 478 11.08 -6.94 -0.80
N ASP A 479 11.54 -6.09 0.13
CA ASP A 479 11.79 -4.66 -0.08
C ASP A 479 13.12 -4.47 -0.81
N ILE A 480 14.17 -5.22 -0.44
CA ILE A 480 15.44 -5.30 -1.20
C ILE A 480 15.18 -5.91 -2.57
N VAL A 481 14.40 -6.98 -2.67
CA VAL A 481 14.02 -7.62 -3.93
C VAL A 481 13.13 -6.71 -4.74
N GLY A 482 12.22 -5.95 -4.13
CA GLY A 482 11.39 -4.95 -4.79
C GLY A 482 12.23 -3.80 -5.35
N PHE A 483 13.19 -3.31 -4.56
CA PHE A 483 14.18 -2.33 -5.00
C PHE A 483 15.07 -2.89 -6.12
N LEU A 484 15.60 -4.11 -5.98
CA LEU A 484 16.39 -4.79 -7.01
C LEU A 484 15.58 -4.99 -8.29
N LYS A 485 14.31 -5.40 -8.17
CA LYS A 485 13.40 -5.60 -9.29
C LYS A 485 13.11 -4.29 -10.02
N SER A 486 13.06 -3.16 -9.31
CA SER A 486 12.86 -1.84 -9.93
C SER A 486 14.13 -1.25 -10.56
N GLN A 487 15.31 -1.85 -10.30
CA GLN A 487 16.56 -1.35 -10.90
C GLN A 487 16.60 -1.58 -12.41
N PHE A 488 16.96 -0.52 -13.12
CA PHE A 488 17.11 -0.56 -14.58
C PHE A 488 18.09 -1.64 -15.06
N ILE A 489 19.15 -1.93 -14.28
CA ILE A 489 20.12 -2.97 -14.65
C ILE A 489 19.51 -4.37 -14.65
N CYS A 490 18.60 -4.67 -13.72
CA CYS A 490 17.89 -5.95 -13.69
C CYS A 490 16.99 -6.11 -14.92
N HIS A 491 16.28 -5.03 -15.31
CA HIS A 491 15.50 -5.02 -16.54
C HIS A 491 16.37 -5.26 -17.78
N LEU A 492 17.55 -4.63 -17.86
CA LEU A 492 18.50 -4.85 -18.96
C LEU A 492 18.95 -6.30 -19.04
N LEU A 493 19.28 -6.94 -17.91
CA LEU A 493 19.70 -8.35 -17.88
C LEU A 493 18.57 -9.29 -18.29
N ILE A 494 17.35 -9.08 -17.82
CA ILE A 494 16.16 -9.86 -18.23
C ILE A 494 15.92 -9.71 -19.73
N CYS A 495 15.98 -8.48 -20.24
CA CYS A 495 15.79 -8.22 -21.67
C CYS A 495 16.91 -8.84 -22.50
N TYR A 496 18.16 -8.77 -22.04
CA TYR A 496 19.30 -9.41 -22.69
C TYR A 496 19.10 -10.92 -22.80
N ILE A 497 18.73 -11.59 -21.69
CA ILE A 497 18.46 -13.03 -21.69
C ILE A 497 17.35 -13.36 -22.68
N PHE A 498 16.22 -12.65 -22.63
CA PHE A 498 15.09 -12.89 -23.53
C PHE A 498 15.46 -12.69 -25.01
N ILE A 499 16.18 -11.61 -25.33
CA ILE A 499 16.55 -11.28 -26.71
C ILE A 499 17.54 -12.30 -27.25
N VAL A 500 18.64 -12.56 -26.54
CA VAL A 500 19.70 -13.43 -27.03
C VAL A 500 19.23 -14.88 -27.09
N SER A 501 18.56 -15.39 -26.05
CA SER A 501 17.98 -16.74 -26.09
C SER A 501 16.93 -16.87 -27.20
N GLY A 502 16.06 -15.87 -27.36
CA GLY A 502 15.04 -15.85 -28.41
C GLY A 502 15.64 -15.88 -29.82
N LEU A 503 16.74 -15.16 -30.06
CA LEU A 503 17.48 -15.19 -31.32
C LEU A 503 18.15 -16.55 -31.57
N ILE A 504 18.76 -17.14 -30.55
CA ILE A 504 19.35 -18.50 -30.63
C ILE A 504 18.26 -19.53 -30.96
N ILE A 505 17.12 -19.47 -30.27
CA ILE A 505 16.01 -20.41 -30.50
C ILE A 505 15.45 -20.22 -31.91
N ASN A 506 15.22 -19.00 -32.36
CA ASN A 506 14.77 -18.75 -33.74
C ASN A 506 15.77 -19.24 -34.79
N PHE A 507 17.06 -19.11 -34.51
CA PHE A 507 18.10 -19.69 -35.36
C PHE A 507 18.01 -21.22 -35.39
N MET A 508 17.76 -21.88 -34.25
CA MET A 508 17.46 -23.32 -34.22
C MET A 508 16.20 -23.66 -35.01
N GLN A 509 15.15 -22.84 -34.93
CA GLN A 509 13.92 -23.04 -35.71
C GLN A 509 14.17 -22.97 -37.22
N LEU A 510 15.11 -22.15 -37.70
CA LEU A 510 15.48 -22.14 -39.12
C LEU A 510 16.01 -23.50 -39.59
N PHE A 511 16.81 -24.20 -38.78
CA PHE A 511 17.29 -25.55 -39.14
C PHE A 511 16.16 -26.58 -39.21
N THR A 512 15.07 -26.38 -38.46
CA THR A 512 13.92 -27.28 -38.54
C THR A 512 13.24 -27.23 -39.90
N LEU A 513 13.43 -26.19 -40.72
CA LEU A 513 12.85 -26.12 -42.08
C LEU A 513 13.23 -27.31 -42.97
N ILE A 514 14.41 -27.91 -42.73
CA ILE A 514 14.86 -29.13 -43.43
C ILE A 514 13.93 -30.31 -43.10
N LEU A 515 13.37 -30.36 -41.90
CA LEU A 515 12.44 -31.41 -41.46
C LEU A 515 11.03 -31.22 -42.02
N TRP A 516 10.64 -30.01 -42.42
CA TRP A 516 9.29 -29.73 -42.92
C TRP A 516 8.86 -30.64 -44.08
N PRO A 517 9.65 -30.78 -45.18
CA PRO A 517 9.28 -31.67 -46.28
C PRO A 517 9.42 -33.17 -45.96
N ILE A 518 10.22 -33.55 -44.96
CA ILE A 518 10.50 -34.94 -44.61
C ILE A 518 9.44 -35.48 -43.64
N ASN A 519 9.19 -34.73 -42.56
CA ASN A 519 8.24 -35.08 -41.52
C ASN A 519 7.66 -33.82 -40.87
N LYS A 520 6.57 -33.33 -41.46
CA LYS A 520 5.80 -32.17 -40.99
C LYS A 520 5.38 -32.30 -39.52
N GLN A 521 5.05 -33.50 -39.05
CA GLN A 521 4.60 -33.71 -37.68
C GLN A 521 5.76 -33.59 -36.67
N LEU A 522 6.92 -34.14 -37.01
CA LEU A 522 8.13 -33.96 -36.21
C LEU A 522 8.57 -32.48 -36.18
N PHE A 523 8.52 -31.79 -37.32
CA PHE A 523 8.76 -30.34 -37.38
C PHE A 523 7.86 -29.59 -36.38
N ARG A 524 6.57 -29.88 -36.37
CA ARG A 524 5.59 -29.20 -35.49
C ARG A 524 5.89 -29.49 -34.03
N LYS A 525 6.12 -30.75 -33.67
CA LYS A 525 6.47 -31.14 -32.28
C LYS A 525 7.72 -30.43 -31.79
N ILE A 526 8.79 -30.40 -32.59
CA ILE A 526 10.04 -29.70 -32.24
C ILE A 526 9.77 -28.21 -32.07
N ASN A 527 9.07 -27.58 -33.02
CA ASN A 527 8.78 -26.15 -32.95
C ASN A 527 7.86 -25.78 -31.78
N CYS A 528 6.96 -26.66 -31.33
CA CYS A 528 6.22 -26.45 -30.09
C CYS A 528 7.14 -26.39 -28.86
N ARG A 529 8.16 -27.25 -28.79
CA ARG A 529 9.14 -27.22 -27.68
C ARG A 529 10.07 -26.01 -27.77
N LEU A 530 10.49 -25.61 -28.97
CA LEU A 530 11.29 -24.39 -29.17
C LEU A 530 10.48 -23.13 -28.82
N ALA A 531 9.24 -23.04 -29.28
CA ALA A 531 8.37 -21.92 -28.95
C ALA A 531 8.03 -21.86 -27.45
N TYR A 532 7.91 -23.01 -26.79
CA TYR A 532 7.81 -23.09 -25.34
C TYR A 532 9.00 -22.40 -24.66
N CYS A 533 10.22 -22.62 -25.14
CA CYS A 533 11.43 -22.01 -24.55
C CYS A 533 11.44 -20.47 -24.63
N ILE A 534 10.76 -19.88 -25.61
CA ILE A 534 10.61 -18.42 -25.73
C ILE A 534 9.43 -17.93 -24.86
N SER A 535 8.24 -18.48 -25.08
CA SER A 535 7.01 -18.03 -24.42
C SER A 535 7.03 -18.24 -22.90
N SER A 536 7.66 -19.32 -22.43
CA SER A 536 7.81 -19.60 -20.99
C SER A 536 8.61 -18.54 -20.25
N GLN A 537 9.52 -17.81 -20.90
CA GLN A 537 10.27 -16.72 -20.26
C GLN A 537 9.36 -15.52 -19.92
N MET A 538 8.36 -15.24 -20.76
CA MET A 538 7.35 -14.21 -20.46
C MET A 538 6.41 -14.67 -19.33
N VAL A 539 5.98 -15.94 -19.35
CA VAL A 539 5.19 -16.51 -18.24
C VAL A 539 5.99 -16.51 -16.94
N MET A 540 7.30 -16.79 -17.01
CA MET A 540 8.20 -16.70 -15.86
C MET A 540 8.21 -15.28 -15.28
N LEU A 541 8.27 -14.28 -16.15
CA LEU A 541 8.24 -12.87 -15.75
C LEU A 541 6.93 -12.50 -15.01
N LEU A 542 5.79 -13.00 -15.48
CA LEU A 542 4.50 -12.77 -14.81
C LEU A 542 4.41 -13.50 -13.46
N GLU A 543 4.73 -14.79 -13.44
CA GLU A 543 4.40 -15.67 -12.31
C GLU A 543 5.45 -15.64 -11.21
N TRP A 544 6.73 -15.66 -11.58
CA TRP A 544 7.84 -15.81 -10.64
C TRP A 544 8.51 -14.48 -10.34
N TRP A 545 8.66 -13.62 -11.36
CA TRP A 545 9.29 -12.32 -11.18
C TRP A 545 8.34 -11.29 -10.55
N SER A 546 7.17 -11.03 -11.14
CA SER A 546 6.21 -10.09 -10.53
C SER A 546 5.35 -10.71 -9.43
N GLY A 547 5.32 -12.04 -9.34
CA GLY A 547 4.52 -12.74 -8.33
C GLY A 547 3.01 -12.63 -8.55
N THR A 548 2.58 -12.29 -9.76
CA THR A 548 1.16 -12.13 -10.12
C THR A 548 0.40 -13.44 -9.92
N ASP A 549 -0.75 -13.36 -9.26
CA ASP A 549 -1.63 -14.51 -9.04
C ASP A 549 -2.76 -14.51 -10.06
N CYS A 550 -3.03 -15.69 -10.64
CA CYS A 550 -4.10 -15.92 -11.60
C CYS A 550 -5.10 -16.94 -11.04
N THR A 551 -6.30 -16.48 -10.66
CA THR A 551 -7.39 -17.33 -10.15
C THR A 551 -8.28 -17.75 -11.31
N LEU A 552 -8.62 -19.04 -11.40
CA LEU A 552 -9.57 -19.59 -12.36
C LEU A 552 -10.94 -19.75 -11.71
N TYR A 553 -11.98 -19.16 -12.31
CA TYR A 553 -13.37 -19.38 -11.95
C TYR A 553 -14.00 -20.22 -13.03
N THR A 554 -14.37 -21.45 -12.71
CA THR A 554 -14.90 -22.38 -13.71
C THR A 554 -15.75 -23.46 -13.06
N ASP A 555 -16.52 -24.16 -13.88
CA ASP A 555 -17.24 -25.34 -13.45
C ASP A 555 -16.27 -26.51 -13.16
N PRO A 556 -16.38 -27.18 -11.99
CA PRO A 556 -15.48 -28.28 -11.62
C PRO A 556 -15.46 -29.45 -12.61
N GLU A 557 -16.57 -29.78 -13.28
CA GLU A 557 -16.61 -30.89 -14.24
C GLU A 557 -15.81 -30.56 -15.50
N SER A 558 -15.81 -29.29 -15.90
CA SER A 558 -15.04 -28.79 -17.05
C SER A 558 -13.53 -28.75 -16.79
N TYR A 559 -13.10 -28.56 -15.55
CA TYR A 559 -11.70 -28.41 -15.16
C TYR A 559 -10.79 -29.54 -15.69
N HIS A 560 -11.28 -30.78 -15.64
CA HIS A 560 -10.49 -31.96 -16.02
C HIS A 560 -10.24 -32.11 -17.53
N LYS A 561 -10.98 -31.35 -18.36
CA LYS A 561 -10.88 -31.34 -19.82
C LYS A 561 -9.86 -30.31 -20.32
N TYR A 562 -9.59 -29.26 -19.54
CA TYR A 562 -8.64 -28.23 -19.91
C TYR A 562 -7.23 -28.80 -20.14
N GLY A 563 -6.67 -28.50 -21.32
CA GLY A 563 -5.33 -28.93 -21.75
C GLY A 563 -5.28 -30.34 -22.34
N LYS A 564 -6.41 -31.05 -22.43
CA LYS A 564 -6.53 -32.40 -22.99
C LYS A 564 -7.44 -32.47 -24.22
N GLU A 565 -7.85 -31.31 -24.72
CA GLU A 565 -8.68 -31.18 -25.91
C GLU A 565 -8.30 -29.90 -26.64
N ASN A 566 -8.52 -29.90 -27.96
CA ASN A 566 -8.46 -28.69 -28.76
C ASN A 566 -9.66 -27.80 -28.43
N ALA A 567 -9.41 -26.51 -28.23
CA ALA A 567 -10.44 -25.53 -27.86
C ALA A 567 -10.31 -24.22 -28.65
N ILE A 568 -11.43 -23.58 -28.96
CA ILE A 568 -11.45 -22.17 -29.40
C ILE A 568 -11.66 -21.31 -28.17
N VAL A 569 -10.75 -20.37 -27.89
CA VAL A 569 -10.83 -19.49 -26.73
C VAL A 569 -11.32 -18.11 -27.18
N ILE A 570 -12.43 -17.64 -26.58
CA ILE A 570 -12.92 -16.27 -26.74
C ILE A 570 -12.57 -15.50 -25.48
N LEU A 571 -11.70 -14.49 -25.60
CA LEU A 571 -11.28 -13.65 -24.48
C LEU A 571 -11.70 -12.19 -24.73
N ASN A 572 -12.14 -11.50 -23.68
CA ASN A 572 -12.32 -10.04 -23.72
C ASN A 572 -10.97 -9.35 -23.89
N HIS A 573 -10.95 -8.18 -24.53
CA HIS A 573 -9.69 -7.50 -24.85
C HIS A 573 -9.54 -6.16 -24.14
N ASN A 574 -9.42 -6.18 -22.81
CA ASN A 574 -9.49 -4.95 -22.02
C ASN A 574 -8.12 -4.45 -21.54
N PHE A 575 -7.17 -5.35 -21.28
CA PHE A 575 -5.92 -4.98 -20.61
C PHE A 575 -4.69 -5.19 -21.51
N GLU A 576 -3.60 -4.51 -21.17
CA GLU A 576 -2.35 -4.65 -21.92
C GLU A 576 -1.78 -6.07 -21.86
N ILE A 577 -1.86 -6.70 -20.68
CA ILE A 577 -1.30 -8.03 -20.40
C ILE A 577 -2.30 -9.19 -20.56
N ASP A 578 -3.42 -8.99 -21.26
CA ASP A 578 -4.43 -10.06 -21.53
C ASP A 578 -3.76 -11.33 -22.08
N PHE A 579 -2.90 -11.17 -23.09
CA PHE A 579 -2.20 -12.26 -23.74
C PHE A 579 -1.28 -13.01 -22.78
N LEU A 580 -0.66 -12.29 -21.83
CA LEU A 580 0.29 -12.85 -20.88
C LEU A 580 -0.42 -13.67 -19.81
N CYS A 581 -1.59 -13.21 -19.36
CA CYS A 581 -2.46 -13.99 -18.48
C CYS A 581 -2.99 -15.23 -19.21
N GLY A 582 -3.43 -15.09 -20.46
CA GLY A 582 -3.82 -16.23 -21.30
C GLY A 582 -2.71 -17.27 -21.46
N TRP A 583 -1.46 -16.85 -21.67
CA TRP A 583 -0.29 -17.73 -21.69
C TRP A 583 0.01 -18.35 -20.33
N ASN A 584 -0.22 -17.65 -19.21
CA ASN A 584 -0.11 -18.28 -17.90
C ASN A 584 -1.07 -19.47 -17.78
N PHE A 585 -2.34 -19.32 -18.16
CA PHE A 585 -3.28 -20.44 -18.16
C PHE A 585 -2.86 -21.56 -19.12
N CYS A 586 -2.36 -21.23 -20.31
CA CYS A 586 -1.81 -22.24 -21.22
C CYS A 586 -0.64 -23.02 -20.58
N GLU A 587 0.20 -22.36 -19.78
CA GLU A 587 1.27 -23.02 -19.02
C GLU A 587 0.69 -23.99 -17.98
N ARG A 588 -0.29 -23.55 -17.19
CA ARG A 588 -0.94 -24.39 -16.15
C ARG A 588 -1.45 -25.70 -16.71
N PHE A 589 -1.99 -25.67 -17.93
CA PHE A 589 -2.63 -26.81 -18.58
C PHE A 589 -1.77 -27.49 -19.65
N GLY A 590 -0.49 -27.11 -19.80
CA GLY A 590 0.45 -27.83 -20.65
C GLY A 590 0.41 -27.52 -22.14
N VAL A 591 -0.33 -26.51 -22.56
CA VAL A 591 -0.57 -26.16 -23.98
C VAL A 591 0.14 -24.87 -24.43
N LEU A 592 1.04 -24.29 -23.61
CA LEU A 592 1.72 -23.04 -23.93
C LEU A 592 2.45 -23.07 -25.29
N GLY A 593 3.24 -24.11 -25.54
CA GLY A 593 4.03 -24.25 -26.78
C GLY A 593 3.20 -24.56 -28.03
N SER A 594 1.96 -25.04 -27.87
CA SER A 594 1.01 -25.31 -28.94
C SER A 594 -0.07 -24.24 -29.08
N SER A 595 -0.13 -23.26 -28.17
CA SER A 595 -1.11 -22.18 -28.19
C SER A 595 -1.14 -21.43 -29.52
N LYS A 596 -2.35 -21.13 -30.00
CA LYS A 596 -2.62 -20.48 -31.28
C LYS A 596 -3.42 -19.20 -31.06
N VAL A 597 -3.29 -18.26 -31.98
CA VAL A 597 -4.04 -17.01 -31.93
C VAL A 597 -4.35 -16.52 -33.34
N LEU A 598 -5.52 -15.91 -33.53
CA LEU A 598 -5.79 -15.08 -34.71
C LEU A 598 -5.14 -13.70 -34.51
N ALA A 599 -3.95 -13.50 -35.08
CA ALA A 599 -3.10 -12.35 -34.83
C ALA A 599 -3.12 -11.32 -35.97
N LYS A 600 -2.85 -10.06 -35.61
CA LYS A 600 -2.66 -8.96 -36.55
C LYS A 600 -1.38 -9.19 -37.39
N LYS A 601 -1.42 -9.01 -38.71
CA LYS A 601 -0.30 -9.31 -39.62
C LYS A 601 0.99 -8.57 -39.27
N GLU A 602 0.91 -7.36 -38.74
CA GLU A 602 2.07 -6.56 -38.32
C GLU A 602 2.86 -7.23 -37.18
N LEU A 603 2.22 -8.06 -36.35
CA LEU A 603 2.90 -8.83 -35.31
C LEU A 603 3.80 -9.92 -35.90
N SER A 604 3.61 -10.34 -37.15
CA SER A 604 4.52 -11.29 -37.81
C SER A 604 5.92 -10.72 -38.08
N TYR A 605 6.06 -9.39 -38.09
CA TYR A 605 7.36 -8.73 -38.26
C TYR A 605 8.09 -8.49 -36.94
N MET A 606 7.42 -8.72 -35.81
CA MET A 606 8.04 -8.54 -34.50
C MET A 606 9.17 -9.57 -34.32
N PRO A 607 10.42 -9.14 -34.08
CA PRO A 607 11.51 -10.06 -33.82
C PRO A 607 11.19 -10.98 -32.65
N ILE A 608 11.82 -12.16 -32.63
CA ILE A 608 11.63 -13.18 -31.59
C ILE A 608 10.24 -13.83 -31.67
N ILE A 609 9.20 -13.14 -31.20
CA ILE A 609 7.84 -13.68 -31.08
C ILE A 609 7.16 -13.84 -32.44
N GLY A 610 7.23 -12.85 -33.34
CA GLY A 610 6.61 -12.93 -34.66
C GLY A 610 7.22 -14.04 -35.52
N TRP A 611 8.54 -14.23 -35.40
CA TRP A 611 9.27 -15.31 -36.07
C TRP A 611 8.94 -16.67 -35.45
N MET A 612 8.92 -16.79 -34.12
CA MET A 612 8.42 -17.99 -33.43
C MET A 612 7.02 -18.37 -33.91
N TRP A 613 6.12 -17.39 -34.04
CA TRP A 613 4.75 -17.59 -34.52
C TRP A 613 4.66 -18.06 -35.97
N TYR A 614 5.63 -17.67 -36.82
CA TYR A 614 5.72 -18.20 -38.19
C TYR A 614 5.92 -19.72 -38.18
N PHE A 615 6.87 -20.22 -37.37
CA PHE A 615 7.15 -21.66 -37.25
C PHE A 615 6.02 -22.44 -36.54
N LEU A 616 5.24 -21.78 -35.70
CA LEU A 616 4.03 -22.34 -35.09
C LEU A 616 2.81 -22.33 -36.03
N GLU A 617 2.93 -21.85 -37.27
CA GLU A 617 1.82 -21.72 -38.22
C GLU A 617 0.66 -20.87 -37.69
N ILE A 618 0.95 -19.80 -36.94
CA ILE A 618 -0.05 -18.86 -36.44
C ILE A 618 -0.84 -18.21 -37.58
N VAL A 619 -2.14 -17.98 -37.35
CA VAL A 619 -3.04 -17.37 -38.33
C VAL A 619 -2.91 -15.85 -38.25
N PHE A 620 -2.32 -15.23 -39.27
CA PHE A 620 -2.20 -13.78 -39.36
C PHE A 620 -3.25 -13.16 -40.30
N CYS A 621 -3.83 -12.03 -39.92
CA CYS A 621 -4.81 -11.29 -40.73
C CYS A 621 -4.49 -9.79 -40.81
N LYS A 622 -4.80 -9.15 -41.93
CA LYS A 622 -4.73 -7.70 -42.13
C LYS A 622 -5.95 -6.97 -41.56
N ARG A 623 -6.95 -7.72 -41.08
CA ARG A 623 -8.25 -7.25 -40.56
C ARG A 623 -9.13 -6.64 -41.65
N LYS A 624 -9.03 -7.18 -42.86
CA LYS A 624 -9.86 -6.88 -44.02
C LYS A 624 -10.36 -8.18 -44.63
N TRP A 625 -11.63 -8.49 -44.42
CA TRP A 625 -12.21 -9.79 -44.75
C TRP A 625 -11.93 -10.26 -46.17
N GLU A 626 -12.12 -9.38 -47.17
CA GLU A 626 -11.92 -9.70 -48.58
C GLU A 626 -10.47 -10.10 -48.92
N GLU A 627 -9.49 -9.50 -48.24
CA GLU A 627 -8.06 -9.83 -48.42
C GLU A 627 -7.66 -11.09 -47.63
N ASP A 628 -8.27 -11.29 -46.46
CA ASP A 628 -7.84 -12.30 -45.48
C ASP A 628 -8.52 -13.66 -45.66
N ARG A 629 -9.75 -13.71 -46.21
CA ARG A 629 -10.62 -14.90 -46.19
C ARG A 629 -9.91 -16.17 -46.65
N LYS A 630 -9.28 -16.16 -47.84
CA LYS A 630 -8.62 -17.36 -48.39
C LYS A 630 -7.45 -17.82 -47.52
N THR A 631 -6.61 -16.88 -47.08
CA THR A 631 -5.43 -17.16 -46.27
C THR A 631 -5.81 -17.67 -44.88
N VAL A 632 -6.80 -17.06 -44.23
CA VAL A 632 -7.30 -17.45 -42.91
C VAL A 632 -7.91 -18.86 -42.96
N VAL A 633 -8.78 -19.13 -43.93
CA VAL A 633 -9.37 -20.47 -44.12
C VAL A 633 -8.27 -21.52 -44.32
N GLN A 634 -7.33 -21.29 -45.25
CA GLN A 634 -6.25 -22.25 -45.50
C GLN A 634 -5.40 -22.52 -44.25
N LYS A 635 -5.05 -21.47 -43.49
CA LYS A 635 -4.24 -21.60 -42.28
C LYS A 635 -4.99 -22.32 -41.15
N LEU A 636 -6.29 -22.08 -40.99
CA LEU A 636 -7.13 -22.82 -40.03
C LEU A 636 -7.23 -24.30 -40.42
N LEU A 637 -7.45 -24.61 -41.70
CA LEU A 637 -7.48 -25.99 -42.19
C LEU A 637 -6.15 -26.73 -41.95
N ASN A 638 -5.02 -26.02 -42.04
CA ASN A 638 -3.71 -26.60 -41.72
C ASN A 638 -3.56 -26.98 -40.24
N LEU A 639 -4.40 -26.48 -39.32
CA LEU A 639 -4.35 -26.85 -37.91
C LEU A 639 -5.13 -28.13 -37.60
N ARG A 640 -5.89 -28.67 -38.56
CA ARG A 640 -6.73 -29.86 -38.33
C ARG A 640 -5.91 -31.14 -38.04
N ASP A 641 -4.69 -31.21 -38.56
CA ASP A 641 -3.75 -32.31 -38.36
C ASP A 641 -2.60 -31.95 -37.39
N TYR A 642 -2.80 -30.97 -36.49
CA TYR A 642 -1.77 -30.57 -35.53
C TYR A 642 -1.53 -31.66 -34.47
N PRO A 643 -0.26 -32.01 -34.15
CA PRO A 643 0.05 -33.21 -33.37
C PRO A 643 -0.10 -33.07 -31.85
N GLU A 644 -0.39 -31.88 -31.36
CA GLU A 644 -0.48 -31.54 -29.93
C GLU A 644 -1.81 -30.81 -29.71
N ASP A 645 -2.45 -31.02 -28.56
CA ASP A 645 -3.64 -30.25 -28.19
C ASP A 645 -3.32 -28.76 -28.17
N PHE A 646 -4.19 -27.95 -28.77
CA PHE A 646 -4.00 -26.52 -28.90
C PHE A 646 -5.24 -25.72 -28.52
N TRP A 647 -4.98 -24.54 -27.96
CA TRP A 647 -6.00 -23.53 -27.71
C TRP A 647 -5.89 -22.41 -28.72
N PHE A 648 -6.94 -22.19 -29.49
CA PHE A 648 -7.02 -21.16 -30.53
C PHE A 648 -7.71 -19.91 -30.02
N LEU A 649 -6.93 -18.90 -29.66
CA LEU A 649 -7.43 -17.64 -29.15
C LEU A 649 -7.94 -16.71 -30.26
N ILE A 650 -9.16 -16.22 -30.10
CA ILE A 650 -9.76 -15.18 -30.93
C ILE A 650 -10.39 -14.10 -30.04
N HIS A 651 -10.01 -12.85 -30.27
CA HIS A 651 -10.65 -11.71 -29.62
C HIS A 651 -11.72 -11.19 -30.58
N CYS A 652 -12.99 -11.57 -30.36
CA CYS A 652 -14.06 -11.24 -31.29
C CYS A 652 -14.33 -9.73 -31.34
N GLU A 653 -13.95 -8.96 -30.33
CA GLU A 653 -13.96 -7.48 -30.35
C GLU A 653 -13.06 -6.88 -31.47
N GLY A 654 -11.99 -7.62 -31.85
CA GLY A 654 -11.08 -7.27 -32.94
C GLY A 654 -10.14 -6.09 -32.67
N THR A 655 -10.29 -5.42 -31.53
CA THR A 655 -9.40 -4.38 -31.00
C THR A 655 -9.54 -4.36 -29.48
N ARG A 656 -8.52 -3.83 -28.79
CA ARG A 656 -8.64 -3.52 -27.36
C ARG A 656 -9.74 -2.52 -27.08
N PHE A 657 -10.41 -2.72 -25.97
CA PHE A 657 -11.37 -1.80 -25.38
C PHE A 657 -10.69 -0.48 -25.03
N THR A 658 -11.30 0.62 -25.47
CA THR A 658 -11.03 1.96 -24.98
C THR A 658 -12.36 2.70 -24.95
N GLU A 659 -12.52 3.68 -24.08
CA GLU A 659 -13.75 4.47 -23.97
C GLU A 659 -14.20 5.04 -25.32
N GLN A 660 -13.25 5.61 -26.08
CA GLN A 660 -13.52 6.14 -27.43
C GLN A 660 -14.05 5.05 -28.39
N LYS A 661 -13.42 3.86 -28.40
CA LYS A 661 -13.83 2.75 -29.27
C LYS A 661 -15.17 2.15 -28.85
N HIS A 662 -15.44 2.14 -27.55
CA HIS A 662 -16.72 1.72 -27.00
C HIS A 662 -17.86 2.62 -27.48
N GLN A 663 -17.70 3.94 -27.36
CA GLN A 663 -18.69 4.90 -27.88
C GLN A 663 -18.96 4.71 -29.38
N ILE A 664 -17.93 4.50 -30.19
CA ILE A 664 -18.08 4.21 -31.63
C ILE A 664 -18.82 2.88 -31.83
N SER A 665 -18.45 1.84 -31.08
CA SER A 665 -19.12 0.54 -31.14
C SER A 665 -20.60 0.63 -30.76
N MET A 666 -20.96 1.46 -29.79
CA MET A 666 -22.34 1.66 -29.36
C MET A 666 -23.18 2.40 -30.39
N LYS A 667 -22.60 3.38 -31.12
CA LYS A 667 -23.26 4.01 -32.27
C LYS A 667 -23.54 3.00 -33.39
N VAL A 668 -22.61 2.08 -33.63
CA VAL A 668 -22.79 0.98 -34.60
C VAL A 668 -23.86 -0.01 -34.14
N ALA A 669 -23.95 -0.29 -32.83
CA ALA A 669 -25.01 -1.13 -32.25
C ALA A 669 -26.39 -0.55 -32.54
N GLU A 670 -26.56 0.73 -32.24
CA GLU A 670 -27.80 1.46 -32.46
C GLU A 670 -28.19 1.49 -33.94
N ALA A 671 -27.24 1.81 -34.83
CA ALA A 671 -27.49 1.83 -36.28
C ALA A 671 -27.89 0.47 -36.86
N LYS A 672 -27.48 -0.63 -36.21
CA LYS A 672 -27.82 -2.01 -36.62
C LYS A 672 -28.99 -2.60 -35.85
N GLY A 673 -29.61 -1.85 -34.93
CA GLY A 673 -30.68 -2.35 -34.07
C GLY A 673 -30.23 -3.46 -33.10
N LEU A 674 -28.93 -3.48 -32.73
CA LEU A 674 -28.37 -4.45 -31.79
C LEU A 674 -28.37 -3.87 -30.36
N PRO A 675 -28.52 -4.71 -29.31
CA PRO A 675 -28.39 -4.28 -27.93
C PRO A 675 -27.04 -3.60 -27.64
N LYS A 676 -27.07 -2.52 -26.86
CA LYS A 676 -25.86 -1.83 -26.39
C LYS A 676 -25.21 -2.63 -25.26
N LEU A 677 -23.89 -2.78 -25.32
CA LEU A 677 -23.07 -3.45 -24.31
C LEU A 677 -22.35 -2.39 -23.48
N LYS A 678 -22.18 -2.61 -22.18
CA LYS A 678 -21.58 -1.62 -21.26
C LYS A 678 -20.07 -1.80 -21.08
N TYR A 679 -19.59 -3.04 -21.06
CA TYR A 679 -18.21 -3.41 -20.72
C TYR A 679 -17.43 -4.06 -21.86
N HIS A 680 -18.09 -4.35 -22.99
CA HIS A 680 -17.49 -4.96 -24.17
C HIS A 680 -17.76 -4.17 -25.45
N LEU A 681 -16.87 -4.29 -26.43
CA LEU A 681 -17.16 -3.89 -27.81
C LEU A 681 -18.08 -4.91 -28.48
N LEU A 682 -18.79 -4.49 -29.52
CA LEU A 682 -19.59 -5.41 -30.33
C LEU A 682 -18.69 -6.46 -31.00
N PRO A 683 -19.02 -7.75 -30.91
CA PRO A 683 -18.21 -8.79 -31.53
C PRO A 683 -18.30 -8.76 -33.06
N ARG A 684 -17.18 -9.06 -33.71
CA ARG A 684 -17.06 -9.31 -35.14
C ARG A 684 -17.28 -10.79 -35.40
N THR A 685 -18.38 -11.12 -36.06
CA THR A 685 -18.88 -12.49 -36.12
C THR A 685 -18.23 -13.34 -37.22
N LYS A 686 -17.91 -12.76 -38.38
CA LYS A 686 -17.34 -13.48 -39.54
C LYS A 686 -16.09 -14.30 -39.22
N GLY A 687 -15.14 -13.72 -38.50
CA GLY A 687 -13.88 -14.40 -38.16
C GLY A 687 -14.11 -15.59 -37.23
N PHE A 688 -15.04 -15.45 -36.28
CA PHE A 688 -15.43 -16.53 -35.38
C PHE A 688 -16.17 -17.64 -36.13
N ALA A 689 -17.17 -17.30 -36.94
CA ALA A 689 -17.96 -18.27 -37.72
C ALA A 689 -17.05 -19.13 -38.62
N VAL A 690 -16.11 -18.52 -39.35
CA VAL A 690 -15.15 -19.26 -40.17
C VAL A 690 -14.18 -20.10 -39.34
N THR A 691 -13.79 -19.65 -38.14
CA THR A 691 -12.95 -20.43 -37.23
C THR A 691 -13.69 -21.69 -36.76
N VAL A 692 -14.94 -21.54 -36.31
CA VAL A 692 -15.81 -22.66 -35.91
C VAL A 692 -16.00 -23.63 -37.06
N GLN A 693 -16.33 -23.14 -38.26
CA GLN A 693 -16.54 -23.98 -39.44
C GLN A 693 -15.28 -24.77 -39.84
N CYS A 694 -14.11 -24.13 -39.84
CA CYS A 694 -12.87 -24.78 -40.26
C CYS A 694 -12.36 -25.81 -39.25
N LEU A 695 -12.55 -25.55 -37.94
CA LEU A 695 -12.03 -26.38 -36.86
C LEU A 695 -13.07 -27.36 -36.30
N ARG A 696 -14.29 -27.37 -36.85
CA ARG A 696 -15.31 -28.36 -36.51
C ARG A 696 -14.80 -29.78 -36.75
N ASN A 697 -15.15 -30.70 -35.86
CA ASN A 697 -14.66 -32.08 -35.78
C ASN A 697 -13.18 -32.22 -35.34
N VAL A 698 -12.48 -31.13 -35.02
CA VAL A 698 -11.12 -31.16 -34.46
C VAL A 698 -11.11 -30.55 -33.07
N VAL A 699 -11.79 -29.42 -32.91
CA VAL A 699 -12.02 -28.74 -31.64
C VAL A 699 -13.23 -29.37 -30.93
N SER A 700 -13.10 -29.58 -29.62
CA SER A 700 -14.16 -30.19 -28.80
C SER A 700 -15.08 -29.16 -28.14
N ALA A 701 -14.59 -27.93 -27.92
CA ALA A 701 -15.35 -26.90 -27.22
C ALA A 701 -14.89 -25.47 -27.55
N VAL A 702 -15.78 -24.52 -27.27
CA VAL A 702 -15.47 -23.10 -27.12
C VAL A 702 -15.29 -22.80 -25.64
N TYR A 703 -14.15 -22.22 -25.27
CA TYR A 703 -13.90 -21.67 -23.94
C TYR A 703 -14.24 -20.19 -23.97
N ASP A 704 -15.39 -19.89 -23.39
CA ASP A 704 -15.91 -18.55 -23.21
C ASP A 704 -15.26 -17.93 -21.97
N SER A 705 -14.25 -17.09 -22.18
CA SER A 705 -13.36 -16.59 -21.13
C SER A 705 -13.52 -15.08 -20.90
N THR A 706 -13.56 -14.65 -19.65
CA THR A 706 -13.57 -13.23 -19.27
C THR A 706 -12.54 -12.99 -18.18
N LEU A 707 -11.54 -12.17 -18.49
CA LEU A 707 -10.45 -11.77 -17.62
C LEU A 707 -10.76 -10.42 -16.96
N ASN A 708 -10.52 -10.33 -15.66
CA ASN A 708 -10.54 -9.08 -14.93
C ASN A 708 -9.42 -9.01 -13.89
N PHE A 709 -9.13 -7.80 -13.43
CA PHE A 709 -8.16 -7.54 -12.36
C PHE A 709 -8.86 -6.97 -11.14
N ARG A 710 -8.49 -7.45 -9.95
CA ARG A 710 -9.08 -6.97 -8.69
C ARG A 710 -8.74 -5.49 -8.47
N ASN A 711 -9.55 -4.82 -7.66
CA ASN A 711 -9.39 -3.40 -7.29
C ASN A 711 -9.36 -2.43 -8.50
N ASN A 712 -9.93 -2.83 -9.65
CA ASN A 712 -9.92 -2.04 -10.89
C ASN A 712 -8.52 -1.62 -11.33
N GLU A 713 -7.50 -2.44 -11.05
CA GLU A 713 -6.15 -2.18 -11.52
C GLU A 713 -6.06 -2.30 -13.04
N ASN A 714 -5.26 -1.42 -13.66
CA ASN A 714 -4.89 -1.51 -15.07
C ASN A 714 -3.45 -2.01 -15.19
N PRO A 715 -3.24 -3.32 -15.38
CA PRO A 715 -1.92 -3.90 -15.40
C PRO A 715 -1.17 -3.60 -16.71
N THR A 716 0.13 -3.35 -16.57
CA THR A 716 1.04 -3.04 -17.69
C THR A 716 2.22 -3.98 -17.68
N LEU A 717 2.83 -4.21 -18.87
CA LEU A 717 4.03 -5.03 -18.95
C LEU A 717 5.21 -4.41 -18.20
N LEU A 718 5.28 -3.06 -18.15
CA LEU A 718 6.26 -2.34 -17.35
C LEU A 718 6.05 -2.55 -15.85
N GLY A 719 4.80 -2.59 -15.38
CA GLY A 719 4.49 -2.92 -13.99
C GLY A 719 4.98 -4.32 -13.62
N VAL A 720 4.76 -5.30 -14.49
CA VAL A 720 5.28 -6.67 -14.34
C VAL A 720 6.82 -6.68 -14.30
N LEU A 721 7.50 -5.95 -15.20
CA LEU A 721 8.96 -5.80 -15.18
C LEU A 721 9.47 -5.17 -13.88
N ASN A 722 8.79 -4.16 -13.35
CA ASN A 722 9.12 -3.55 -12.06
C ASN A 722 8.81 -4.44 -10.85
N GLY A 723 8.29 -5.66 -11.07
CA GLY A 723 7.93 -6.58 -10.00
C GLY A 723 6.58 -6.29 -9.35
N LYS A 724 5.73 -5.44 -9.94
CA LYS A 724 4.39 -5.17 -9.42
C LYS A 724 3.53 -6.42 -9.53
N LYS A 725 3.08 -6.93 -8.38
CA LYS A 725 2.14 -8.03 -8.28
C LYS A 725 0.74 -7.56 -8.66
N TYR A 726 0.08 -8.34 -9.53
CA TYR A 726 -1.33 -8.18 -9.86
C TYR A 726 -2.15 -9.38 -9.39
N HIS A 727 -3.47 -9.22 -9.32
CA HIS A 727 -4.42 -10.30 -9.04
C HIS A 727 -5.41 -10.40 -10.20
N ALA A 728 -5.18 -11.38 -11.07
CA ALA A 728 -6.00 -11.67 -12.24
C ALA A 728 -7.04 -12.73 -11.90
N ASP A 729 -8.31 -12.45 -12.17
CA ASP A 729 -9.40 -13.40 -12.05
C ASP A 729 -9.91 -13.72 -13.46
N LEU A 730 -9.79 -14.97 -13.88
CA LEU A 730 -10.27 -15.45 -15.17
C LEU A 730 -11.48 -16.35 -14.96
N TYR A 731 -12.63 -15.92 -15.47
CA TYR A 731 -13.78 -16.79 -15.61
C TYR A 731 -13.70 -17.57 -16.92
N VAL A 732 -13.95 -18.88 -16.88
CA VAL A 732 -14.01 -19.75 -18.07
C VAL A 732 -15.26 -20.62 -18.01
N ARG A 733 -16.13 -20.45 -18.99
CA ARG A 733 -17.27 -21.32 -19.28
C ARG A 733 -16.97 -22.19 -20.49
N ARG A 734 -17.00 -23.51 -20.33
CA ARG A 734 -16.84 -24.46 -21.44
C ARG A 734 -18.18 -24.67 -22.13
N ILE A 735 -18.22 -24.46 -23.44
CA ILE A 735 -19.39 -24.70 -24.29
C ILE A 735 -19.02 -25.78 -25.31
N PRO A 736 -19.65 -26.97 -25.29
CA PRO A 736 -19.46 -28.00 -26.30
C PRO A 736 -19.61 -27.44 -27.71
N LEU A 737 -18.76 -27.88 -28.66
CA LEU A 737 -18.81 -27.33 -30.01
C LEU A 737 -20.11 -27.73 -30.75
N GLU A 738 -20.75 -28.83 -30.36
CA GLU A 738 -22.07 -29.23 -30.86
C GLU A 738 -23.18 -28.21 -30.57
N ASP A 739 -23.05 -27.42 -29.49
CA ASP A 739 -24.03 -26.41 -29.10
C ASP A 739 -23.84 -25.08 -29.86
N VAL A 740 -22.78 -24.96 -30.65
CA VAL A 740 -22.51 -23.78 -31.48
C VAL A 740 -23.10 -24.00 -32.87
N PRO A 741 -23.92 -23.07 -33.40
CA PRO A 741 -24.53 -23.22 -34.72
C PRO A 741 -23.51 -23.33 -35.86
N GLU A 742 -23.88 -24.07 -36.92
CA GLU A 742 -23.06 -24.22 -38.14
C GLU A 742 -23.31 -23.11 -39.16
N ASP A 743 -24.56 -22.67 -39.28
CA ASP A 743 -24.93 -21.61 -40.19
C ASP A 743 -24.28 -20.27 -39.78
N GLU A 744 -23.78 -19.51 -40.76
CA GLU A 744 -23.04 -18.26 -40.49
C GLU A 744 -23.94 -17.22 -39.79
N GLN A 745 -25.21 -17.14 -40.16
CA GLN A 745 -26.15 -16.18 -39.61
C GLN A 745 -26.56 -16.58 -38.18
N GLU A 746 -26.89 -17.85 -37.97
CA GLU A 746 -27.20 -18.38 -36.63
C GLU A 746 -25.99 -18.25 -35.68
N CYS A 747 -24.79 -18.56 -36.15
CA CYS A 747 -23.55 -18.40 -35.39
C CYS A 747 -23.29 -16.93 -35.03
N SER A 748 -23.63 -16.00 -35.93
CA SER A 748 -23.54 -14.56 -35.68
C SER A 748 -24.50 -14.11 -34.57
N ILE A 749 -25.75 -14.58 -34.61
CA ILE A 749 -26.76 -14.30 -33.57
C ILE A 749 -26.32 -14.90 -32.23
N TRP A 750 -25.84 -16.14 -32.24
CA TRP A 750 -25.31 -16.82 -31.07
C TRP A 750 -24.16 -16.06 -30.42
N LEU A 751 -23.20 -15.57 -31.20
CA LEU A 751 -22.06 -14.80 -30.66
C LEU A 751 -22.49 -13.45 -30.08
N HIS A 752 -23.47 -12.78 -30.69
CA HIS A 752 -24.05 -11.56 -30.12
C HIS A 752 -24.73 -11.82 -28.78
N LYS A 753 -25.47 -12.93 -28.66
CA LYS A 753 -26.07 -13.35 -27.39
C LYS A 753 -25.00 -13.68 -26.34
N LEU A 754 -23.94 -14.41 -26.72
CA LEU A 754 -22.82 -14.74 -25.84
C LEU A 754 -22.19 -13.47 -25.25
N TYR A 755 -21.99 -12.42 -26.07
CA TYR A 755 -21.43 -11.15 -25.60
C TYR A 755 -22.39 -10.36 -24.70
N GLN A 756 -23.71 -10.50 -24.85
CA GLN A 756 -24.68 -9.93 -23.90
C GLN A 756 -24.59 -10.63 -22.54
N GLU A 757 -24.47 -11.95 -22.53
CA GLU A 757 -24.26 -12.72 -21.28
C GLU A 757 -22.93 -12.36 -20.61
N LYS A 758 -21.85 -12.23 -21.40
CA LYS A 758 -20.54 -11.76 -20.89
C LYS A 758 -20.65 -10.38 -20.24
N ASP A 759 -21.38 -9.46 -20.86
CA ASP A 759 -21.57 -8.09 -20.35
C ASP A 759 -22.29 -8.09 -19.00
N ALA A 760 -23.32 -8.93 -18.85
CA ALA A 760 -24.03 -9.12 -17.59
C ALA A 760 -23.13 -9.75 -16.51
N PHE A 761 -22.31 -10.75 -16.84
CA PHE A 761 -21.33 -11.32 -15.89
C PHE A 761 -20.29 -10.29 -15.46
N GLN A 762 -19.87 -9.42 -16.38
CA GLN A 762 -18.93 -8.37 -16.08
C GLN A 762 -19.54 -7.32 -15.13
N GLU A 763 -20.82 -6.97 -15.30
CA GLU A 763 -21.56 -6.11 -14.38
C GLU A 763 -21.61 -6.70 -12.96
N GLU A 764 -21.94 -7.99 -12.85
CA GLU A 764 -22.01 -8.67 -11.57
C GLU A 764 -20.65 -8.74 -10.87
N TYR A 765 -19.57 -8.97 -11.63
CA TYR A 765 -18.23 -8.94 -11.08
C TYR A 765 -17.87 -7.55 -10.55
N TYR A 766 -18.20 -6.47 -11.26
CA TYR A 766 -17.96 -5.10 -10.75
C TYR A 766 -18.75 -4.80 -9.48
N ARG A 767 -19.91 -5.43 -9.29
CA ARG A 767 -20.74 -5.27 -8.09
C ARG A 767 -20.24 -6.06 -6.90
N THR A 768 -19.79 -7.30 -7.12
CA THR A 768 -19.47 -8.26 -6.04
C THR A 768 -17.98 -8.45 -5.79
N GLY A 769 -17.14 -8.11 -6.78
CA GLY A 769 -15.70 -8.36 -6.77
C GLY A 769 -15.28 -9.80 -7.06
N THR A 770 -16.23 -10.69 -7.44
CA THR A 770 -15.96 -12.11 -7.70
C THR A 770 -16.88 -12.67 -8.80
N TYR A 771 -16.46 -13.72 -9.51
CA TYR A 771 -17.32 -14.43 -10.45
C TYR A 771 -18.18 -15.50 -9.75
N PRO A 772 -19.36 -15.86 -10.30
CA PRO A 772 -20.33 -16.78 -9.66
C PRO A 772 -19.93 -18.28 -9.73
N ALA A 773 -18.63 -18.59 -9.81
CA ALA A 773 -18.12 -19.96 -9.88
C ALA A 773 -17.07 -20.22 -8.79
N VAL A 774 -16.73 -21.49 -8.57
CA VAL A 774 -15.77 -21.86 -7.53
C VAL A 774 -14.36 -21.38 -7.93
N PRO A 775 -13.69 -20.55 -7.11
CA PRO A 775 -12.33 -20.14 -7.37
C PRO A 775 -11.39 -21.33 -7.20
N THR A 776 -10.64 -21.62 -8.25
CA THR A 776 -9.62 -22.67 -8.31
C THR A 776 -8.30 -22.02 -8.69
N ILE A 777 -7.21 -22.39 -8.01
CA ILE A 777 -5.86 -21.92 -8.36
C ILE A 777 -5.11 -23.11 -8.97
N PRO A 778 -4.97 -23.19 -10.31
CA PRO A 778 -4.20 -24.26 -10.93
C PRO A 778 -2.74 -24.23 -10.44
N PRO A 779 -2.11 -25.40 -10.22
CA PRO A 779 -0.78 -25.47 -9.61
C PRO A 779 0.32 -24.83 -10.48
N ARG A 780 1.37 -24.35 -9.80
CA ARG A 780 2.59 -23.82 -10.44
C ARG A 780 3.45 -24.92 -11.03
N ARG A 781 3.78 -24.79 -12.32
CA ARG A 781 4.70 -25.69 -13.02
C ARG A 781 6.11 -25.07 -12.98
N PRO A 782 7.13 -25.81 -12.52
CA PRO A 782 8.47 -25.25 -12.33
C PRO A 782 9.23 -25.01 -13.65
N TRP A 783 8.72 -25.54 -14.78
CA TRP A 783 9.41 -25.55 -16.07
C TRP A 783 9.74 -24.16 -16.61
N THR A 784 8.88 -23.16 -16.37
CA THR A 784 9.14 -21.78 -16.80
C THR A 784 10.33 -21.17 -16.08
N LEU A 785 10.44 -21.40 -14.77
CA LEU A 785 11.58 -20.97 -13.95
C LEU A 785 12.86 -21.74 -14.33
N LEU A 786 12.79 -23.06 -14.49
CA LEU A 786 13.94 -23.88 -14.87
C LEU A 786 14.51 -23.49 -16.24
N ASN A 787 13.64 -23.24 -17.24
CA ASN A 787 14.07 -22.76 -18.54
C ASN A 787 14.74 -21.38 -18.44
N TRP A 788 14.19 -20.45 -17.65
CA TRP A 788 14.83 -19.15 -17.44
C TRP A 788 16.20 -19.27 -16.76
N LEU A 789 16.31 -20.07 -15.69
CA LEU A 789 17.58 -20.30 -14.99
C LEU A 789 18.64 -20.91 -15.91
N PHE A 790 18.26 -21.86 -16.77
CA PHE A 790 19.14 -22.43 -17.79
C PHE A 790 19.72 -21.35 -18.71
N TRP A 791 18.87 -20.49 -19.29
CA TRP A 791 19.33 -19.41 -20.17
C TRP A 791 20.11 -18.33 -19.43
N ALA A 792 19.71 -17.99 -18.20
CA ALA A 792 20.43 -17.03 -17.37
C ALA A 792 21.86 -17.52 -17.07
N LEU A 793 22.03 -18.78 -16.68
CA LEU A 793 23.34 -19.37 -16.43
C LEU A 793 24.20 -19.42 -17.69
N LEU A 794 23.61 -19.83 -18.82
CA LEU A 794 24.31 -19.95 -20.09
C LEU A 794 24.78 -18.59 -20.66
N LEU A 795 23.99 -17.53 -20.48
CA LEU A 795 24.23 -16.23 -21.13
C LEU A 795 24.90 -15.20 -20.22
N LEU A 796 24.62 -15.21 -18.91
CA LEU A 796 25.20 -14.22 -18.00
C LEU A 796 26.66 -14.48 -17.68
N TYR A 797 27.08 -15.75 -17.55
CA TYR A 797 28.49 -16.09 -17.29
C TYR A 797 29.45 -15.50 -18.34
N PRO A 798 29.29 -15.76 -19.66
CA PRO A 798 30.17 -15.17 -20.66
C PRO A 798 30.03 -13.64 -20.76
N LEU A 799 28.84 -13.09 -20.49
CA LEU A 799 28.64 -11.63 -20.45
C LEU A 799 29.47 -10.99 -19.34
N PHE A 800 29.44 -11.54 -18.12
CA PHE A 800 30.23 -11.02 -17.00
C PHE A 800 31.74 -11.18 -17.24
N GLN A 801 32.18 -12.28 -17.84
CA GLN A 801 33.59 -12.44 -18.24
C GLN A 801 34.01 -11.39 -19.27
N LEU A 802 33.17 -11.11 -20.26
CA LEU A 802 33.42 -10.04 -21.23
C LEU A 802 33.53 -8.67 -20.53
N LEU A 803 32.61 -8.37 -19.62
CA LEU A 803 32.60 -7.10 -18.86
C LEU A 803 33.88 -6.92 -18.03
N ILE A 804 34.30 -7.96 -17.30
CA ILE A 804 35.52 -7.93 -16.48
C ILE A 804 36.76 -7.71 -17.37
N ASN A 805 36.86 -8.45 -18.48
CA ASN A 805 37.97 -8.30 -19.42
C ASN A 805 38.00 -6.90 -20.07
N MET A 806 36.83 -6.33 -20.38
CA MET A 806 36.73 -4.97 -20.91
C MET A 806 37.21 -3.93 -19.91
N ILE A 807 36.78 -4.02 -18.65
CA ILE A 807 37.23 -3.11 -17.57
C ILE A 807 38.74 -3.24 -17.37
N ASN A 808 39.26 -4.46 -17.34
CA ASN A 808 40.69 -4.73 -17.19
C ASN A 808 41.53 -4.24 -18.38
N SER A 809 40.97 -4.23 -19.59
CA SER A 809 41.67 -3.76 -20.79
C SER A 809 41.88 -2.24 -20.83
N GLY A 810 41.10 -1.46 -20.06
CA GLY A 810 41.20 -0.01 -20.01
C GLY A 810 40.93 0.73 -21.33
N SER A 811 40.47 0.04 -22.37
CA SER A 811 40.30 0.64 -23.70
C SER A 811 39.03 1.49 -23.79
N SER A 812 39.21 2.80 -23.87
CA SER A 812 38.11 3.77 -23.99
C SER A 812 37.20 3.52 -25.19
N LEU A 813 37.76 3.02 -26.31
CA LEU A 813 37.00 2.67 -27.51
C LEU A 813 36.06 1.47 -27.27
N THR A 814 36.52 0.47 -26.51
CA THR A 814 35.69 -0.70 -26.18
C THR A 814 34.56 -0.34 -25.22
N LEU A 815 34.84 0.48 -24.20
CA LEU A 815 33.84 0.98 -23.26
C LEU A 815 32.77 1.84 -23.96
N ALA A 816 33.19 2.74 -24.87
CA ALA A 816 32.28 3.56 -25.66
C ALA A 816 31.40 2.71 -26.60
N SER A 817 31.98 1.71 -27.26
CA SER A 817 31.23 0.80 -28.14
C SER A 817 30.20 -0.02 -27.37
N PHE A 818 30.55 -0.48 -26.16
CA PHE A 818 29.63 -1.23 -25.29
C PHE A 818 28.49 -0.36 -24.75
N ALA A 819 28.79 0.87 -24.33
CA ALA A 819 27.77 1.84 -23.93
C ALA A 819 26.79 2.14 -25.08
N PHE A 820 27.29 2.26 -26.31
CA PHE A 820 26.45 2.45 -27.50
C PHE A 820 25.51 1.26 -27.76
N VAL A 821 25.99 0.03 -27.62
CA VAL A 821 25.16 -1.18 -27.74
C VAL A 821 24.08 -1.23 -26.66
N ILE A 822 24.39 -0.86 -25.41
CA ILE A 822 23.38 -0.77 -24.33
C ILE A 822 22.30 0.27 -24.66
N ILE A 823 22.68 1.43 -25.21
CA ILE A 823 21.72 2.47 -25.59
C ILE A 823 20.78 1.96 -26.69
N ILE A 824 21.32 1.32 -27.74
CA ILE A 824 20.51 0.72 -28.80
C ILE A 824 19.59 -0.36 -28.26
N ALA A 825 20.10 -1.26 -27.40
CA ALA A 825 19.30 -2.31 -26.78
C ALA A 825 18.16 -1.72 -25.92
N SER A 826 18.45 -0.68 -25.13
CA SER A 826 17.45 0.04 -24.32
C SER A 826 16.35 0.67 -25.18
N VAL A 827 16.71 1.30 -26.31
CA VAL A 827 15.74 1.86 -27.26
C VAL A 827 14.88 0.75 -27.88
N GLY A 828 15.50 -0.37 -28.27
CA GLY A 828 14.80 -1.53 -28.82
C GLY A 828 13.78 -2.14 -27.86
N VAL A 829 14.15 -2.29 -26.57
CA VAL A 829 13.25 -2.78 -25.51
C VAL A 829 12.06 -1.84 -25.32
N ARG A 830 12.31 -0.53 -25.22
CA ARG A 830 11.22 0.46 -25.09
C ARG A 830 10.28 0.45 -26.30
N TRP A 831 10.82 0.24 -27.50
CA TRP A 831 10.01 0.07 -28.70
C TRP A 831 9.12 -1.18 -28.64
N MET A 832 9.68 -2.33 -28.20
CA MET A 832 8.92 -3.58 -28.04
C MET A 832 7.80 -3.45 -27.00
N ILE A 833 8.06 -2.85 -25.83
CA ILE A 833 7.03 -2.55 -24.83
C ILE A 833 5.98 -1.59 -25.41
N GLY A 834 6.40 -0.60 -26.20
CA GLY A 834 5.47 0.30 -26.88
C GLY A 834 4.44 -0.41 -27.76
N VAL A 835 4.78 -1.55 -28.37
CA VAL A 835 3.82 -2.34 -29.18
C VAL A 835 2.72 -2.96 -28.31
N THR A 836 2.98 -3.18 -27.02
CA THR A 836 1.97 -3.68 -26.08
C THR A 836 1.14 -2.57 -25.44
N GLU A 837 1.44 -1.28 -25.63
CA GLU A 837 0.64 -0.19 -25.06
C GLU A 837 -0.72 -0.01 -25.74
N ILE A 838 -1.77 0.24 -24.95
CA ILE A 838 -3.15 0.42 -25.44
C ILE A 838 -3.27 1.65 -26.38
N ASN A 839 -2.56 2.74 -26.07
CA ASN A 839 -2.60 4.00 -26.81
C ASN A 839 -1.99 3.92 -28.22
N LYS A 840 -1.09 2.95 -28.46
CA LYS A 840 -0.53 2.66 -29.80
C LYS A 840 -1.34 1.59 -30.55
N GLY A 841 -2.47 1.16 -29.99
CA GLY A 841 -3.39 0.21 -30.59
C GLY A 841 -4.05 0.75 -31.88
N SER A 842 -4.83 -0.11 -32.55
CA SER A 842 -5.41 0.18 -33.86
C SER A 842 -6.15 1.53 -33.94
N THR A 843 -5.89 2.31 -35.00
CA THR A 843 -6.63 3.54 -35.39
C THR A 843 -8.05 3.27 -35.92
N TYR A 844 -8.54 2.03 -35.79
CA TYR A 844 -9.80 1.62 -36.38
C TYR A 844 -10.96 2.23 -35.60
N GLY A 845 -11.86 2.94 -36.29
CA GLY A 845 -12.94 3.74 -35.71
C GLY A 845 -12.56 5.19 -35.41
N ASN A 846 -11.26 5.53 -35.38
CA ASN A 846 -10.82 6.88 -35.08
C ASN A 846 -10.74 7.71 -36.37
N ASN A 847 -11.84 8.37 -36.74
CA ASN A 847 -11.91 9.18 -37.97
C ASN A 847 -11.22 10.55 -37.84
N ASP A 848 -10.86 10.97 -36.62
CA ASP A 848 -10.33 12.33 -36.37
C ASP A 848 -8.95 12.57 -36.97
N ASN A 849 -8.15 11.52 -37.18
CA ASN A 849 -6.83 11.66 -37.82
C ASN A 849 -6.89 11.75 -39.35
N LYS A 850 -8.03 11.49 -40.00
CA LYS A 850 -8.16 11.66 -41.46
C LYS A 850 -8.56 13.08 -41.87
N GLN A 851 -9.05 13.91 -40.95
CA GLN A 851 -9.42 15.30 -41.24
C GLN A 851 -8.27 16.30 -41.01
N LYS A 852 -7.16 15.92 -40.35
CA LYS A 852 -5.98 16.78 -40.18
C LYS A 852 -4.91 16.62 -41.27
N GLN A 853 -5.15 15.81 -42.30
CA GLN A 853 -4.24 15.60 -43.44
C GLN A 853 -4.93 15.81 -44.80
N LYS A 854 -5.96 16.66 -44.85
CA LYS A 854 -6.47 17.21 -46.11
C LYS A 854 -6.44 18.72 -46.08
#